data_AF-A0AA36MBE1-F1
#
_entry.id   AF-A0AA36MBE1-F1
#
_cell.length_a   1.000
_cell.length_b   1.000
_cell.length_c   1.000
_cell.angle_alpha   90.00
_cell.angle_beta   90.00
_cell.angle_gamma   90.00
#
_symmetry.space_group_name_H-M   'P 1'
#
loop_
_entity.id
_entity.type
_entity.pdbx_description
1 polymer ?
#
loop_
_entity_poly.entity_id
_entity_poly.type
_entity_poly.pdbx_seq_one_letter_code
_entity_poly.pdbx_strand_id
1 'polypeptide(L)'
;MDPEASFSDETLSASVSMRRRSHSFSDDYSVQRTNDDATQCKFAAVQLGYWKDDFLPRFAYSCGADQNSRRDPEISIGYWARVSAVNLLVERFIEKTQGQCQIISIGCGFDTLYWRLKSAGKSVKKFVDVDFSSVTAKKIRQIRKPGTPDLVSLFSEPPKESQHTDLHCGDYHLVGADLRQWAEFKAKLESVGIDTKLPTLFLAECVLVYISVDQSAELLKHIAEFFDTVAFINYEQVRIKDAFGNVMQKNLEQRGIFLPGLPACGDIDSQKSRFTDNGWNNVTVLDMNTIYKKLLPKNEVSRIESIEHLDEMELLRQLLDHYCLGYAFNDKTEKYTSRLVFPELMSLAQWKLDYSGSSRNCRTADSAYNPPGFHSGATSAQHHVDSEQASEQQEHLAKKRAWDVAMAPAKSLPMNMFMMYMAGRSVSIFPIMMVGMMLWRPAKALFAVNATFKPLEDQNTGSMIVHKIIFILGNLGAIALAIYKVHTMGLLPNTPSDWLEFIPQPQRVQYSIVSTVCNKWMSSCSVLSFVRCSILIFSTRHLRMLRASGNSKYLQRLMSSVNAPLVKKISRVLIANRGEIAIRVMKSARKMGIESVAVFSDADRNALFVKKADKAFHIGPPAAAESYLNIDKIIDTALSAGAQGIHPGYGFLSENAKFAERCAEAGIVFIGPPVKAIRDMGTKSLAKQIMQDAKVPVVQGFHGSDQSDDNLRVHAEKIGYPVMLKAVYGGGGKGMRIAWSPSEFSEKLASARNEAMKSFGNDEMLVEKFVERPRHVEVQVFGDHHNNYVHLWERDCSVQRRHQKIIEEAPAPLISKLHYPHSVNPVSLGKNETRIRLGESAVRAAAAVGYVGAGTVEFILDPKGDFYFMEMNTRLQVEHPITEAITGTDLVEWQLKIAQGEKLPLRQDQIPLKGHAFECRVYAEDTEGGKFMPTAGKLDYVSFPNDARVDTGVVSGDEVSVHYDPMIAKVVVWAEDRASAAAKLDSALSRTLISGLPTNISFVRTVLKHPEFVKGNVYTDFIPDHQKELFAVKKGSPEEVVEGAVGLALLSRPRHPKGPFEQIAFFRVNHPLEQTYKLGEKEVVMAHLSDTEKQVSFDGQVKSVTVSNVSVDDKGVCYTLESDGHRWKAEAIRLQNSALVLGAGQSEYNLSSPDSFEGGDTATGTGMIKSSHAPMPGIIEKVLVKAGDRSDALVVMTAMKMEYIIRAPANCKIASVSCTPGMNVAKNALLVKFASADADQVESKATA
;
A
#
# COMPACT_ATOMS: atom_id res chain seq x y z
N MET A 1 27.65 -47.50 -22.09
CA MET A 1 28.66 -48.56 -22.26
C MET A 1 29.21 -48.85 -20.88
N ASP A 2 28.83 -49.99 -20.33
CA ASP A 2 29.31 -50.58 -19.06
C ASP A 2 30.78 -51.09 -19.19
N PRO A 3 31.52 -51.55 -18.15
CA PRO A 3 31.13 -51.91 -16.75
C PRO A 3 32.19 -51.60 -15.65
N GLU A 4 31.92 -52.12 -14.44
CA GLU A 4 32.82 -52.47 -13.30
C GLU A 4 33.08 -51.41 -12.20
N ALA A 5 32.39 -51.55 -11.06
CA ALA A 5 33.02 -51.89 -9.77
C ALA A 5 31.96 -52.02 -8.66
N SER A 6 31.74 -53.25 -8.21
CA SER A 6 31.17 -53.60 -6.91
C SER A 6 32.13 -53.21 -5.80
N PHE A 7 31.67 -52.68 -4.66
CA PHE A 7 32.24 -53.04 -3.34
C PHE A 7 31.23 -52.84 -2.21
N SER A 8 31.28 -53.84 -1.34
CA SER A 8 30.48 -54.14 -0.18
C SER A 8 30.75 -53.25 1.03
N ASP A 9 29.74 -53.25 1.90
CA ASP A 9 29.68 -52.71 3.25
C ASP A 9 30.77 -53.26 4.19
N GLU A 10 30.98 -52.52 5.29
CA GLU A 10 31.77 -52.84 6.49
C GLU A 10 33.30 -52.75 6.42
N THR A 11 33.84 -51.58 6.81
CA THR A 11 34.81 -51.42 7.93
C THR A 11 35.35 -49.98 7.96
N LEU A 12 34.76 -49.10 8.78
CA LEU A 12 35.44 -47.93 9.34
C LEU A 12 34.70 -47.48 10.62
N SER A 13 34.62 -48.40 11.59
CA SER A 13 34.35 -48.06 12.98
C SER A 13 35.64 -47.54 13.61
N ALA A 14 35.86 -46.23 13.58
CA ALA A 14 36.86 -45.56 14.42
C ALA A 14 36.25 -44.29 15.00
N SER A 15 35.63 -44.45 16.18
CA SER A 15 35.54 -43.47 17.26
C SER A 15 35.40 -41.99 16.87
N VAL A 16 34.24 -41.58 16.37
CA VAL A 16 33.76 -40.23 16.67
C VAL A 16 32.93 -40.36 17.93
N SER A 17 33.55 -40.07 19.07
CA SER A 17 32.84 -39.94 20.34
C SER A 17 31.67 -38.98 20.13
N MET A 18 30.43 -39.49 20.19
CA MET A 18 29.27 -38.66 20.45
C MET A 18 29.46 -38.01 21.82
N ARG A 19 30.12 -36.85 21.84
CA ARG A 19 29.93 -35.88 22.91
C ARG A 19 28.47 -35.47 22.81
N ARG A 20 27.63 -36.08 23.65
CA ARG A 20 26.38 -35.48 24.12
C ARG A 20 26.72 -34.03 24.48
N ARG A 21 26.37 -33.06 23.64
CA ARG A 21 26.32 -31.65 24.05
C ARG A 21 25.11 -31.54 24.96
N SER A 22 25.41 -31.66 26.25
CA SER A 22 24.59 -31.16 27.35
C SER A 22 24.10 -29.75 27.06
N HIS A 23 22.93 -29.43 27.58
CA HIS A 23 22.25 -28.14 27.45
C HIS A 23 23.20 -26.93 27.64
N SER A 24 22.95 -25.88 26.84
CA SER A 24 23.59 -24.54 26.79
C SER A 24 24.69 -24.35 25.73
N PHE A 25 24.74 -23.11 25.20
CA PHE A 25 25.49 -22.56 24.06
C PHE A 25 24.74 -22.58 22.72
N SER A 26 24.61 -21.39 22.11
CA SER A 26 24.05 -21.18 20.77
C SER A 26 24.69 -22.17 19.79
N ASP A 27 23.87 -22.85 19.01
CA ASP A 27 24.37 -23.74 17.96
C ASP A 27 25.31 -22.93 17.04
N ASP A 28 26.55 -23.40 16.82
CA ASP A 28 27.55 -22.71 15.99
C ASP A 28 27.00 -22.44 14.55
N TYR A 29 25.96 -23.20 14.17
CA TYR A 29 25.16 -22.99 12.96
C TYR A 29 24.26 -21.74 12.98
N SER A 30 23.72 -21.37 14.14
CA SER A 30 22.87 -20.17 14.32
C SER A 30 23.67 -18.88 14.15
N VAL A 31 24.91 -18.84 14.67
CA VAL A 31 25.83 -17.70 14.49
C VAL A 31 26.23 -17.58 13.02
N GLN A 32 26.49 -18.70 12.32
CA GLN A 32 26.80 -18.68 10.88
C GLN A 32 25.68 -18.08 10.02
N ARG A 33 24.40 -18.30 10.38
CA ARG A 33 23.27 -17.71 9.65
C ARG A 33 23.28 -16.17 9.68
N THR A 34 23.75 -15.57 10.77
CA THR A 34 23.85 -14.09 10.85
C THR A 34 24.91 -13.53 9.91
N ASN A 35 26.00 -14.27 9.68
CA ASN A 35 27.01 -13.91 8.71
C ASN A 35 26.47 -13.98 7.27
N ASP A 36 25.70 -15.03 6.95
CA ASP A 36 25.07 -15.18 5.64
C ASP A 36 24.09 -14.02 5.37
N ASP A 37 23.25 -13.66 6.34
CA ASP A 37 22.34 -12.51 6.25
C ASP A 37 23.09 -11.20 6.03
N ALA A 38 24.15 -10.95 6.80
CA ALA A 38 24.95 -9.73 6.68
C ALA A 38 25.63 -9.63 5.30
N THR A 39 26.12 -10.76 4.79
CA THR A 39 26.73 -10.85 3.45
C THR A 39 25.70 -10.56 2.36
N GLN A 40 24.48 -11.10 2.48
CA GLN A 40 23.39 -10.82 1.56
C GLN A 40 22.98 -9.34 1.59
N CYS A 41 22.87 -8.73 2.77
CA CYS A 41 22.52 -7.31 2.89
C CYS A 41 23.62 -6.41 2.30
N LYS A 42 24.90 -6.71 2.57
CA LYS A 42 26.03 -6.00 1.94
C LYS A 42 25.98 -6.15 0.42
N PHE A 43 25.68 -7.34 -0.11
CA PHE A 43 25.61 -7.60 -1.55
C PHE A 43 24.46 -6.83 -2.22
N ALA A 44 23.27 -6.83 -1.63
CA ALA A 44 22.13 -6.07 -2.12
C ALA A 44 22.45 -4.56 -2.20
N ALA A 45 23.10 -4.00 -1.18
CA ALA A 45 23.52 -2.61 -1.19
C ALA A 45 24.59 -2.31 -2.26
N VAL A 46 25.55 -3.22 -2.49
CA VAL A 46 26.54 -3.07 -3.58
C VAL A 46 25.86 -3.10 -4.95
N GLN A 47 24.89 -4.00 -5.18
CA GLN A 47 24.15 -4.08 -6.44
C GLN A 47 23.39 -2.78 -6.77
N LEU A 48 22.90 -2.09 -5.74
CA LEU A 48 22.18 -0.82 -5.87
C LEU A 48 23.13 0.40 -5.95
N GLY A 49 24.44 0.20 -5.88
CA GLY A 49 25.43 1.26 -6.05
C GLY A 49 25.72 2.09 -4.79
N TYR A 50 25.37 1.58 -3.60
CA TYR A 50 25.70 2.24 -2.33
C TYR A 50 27.23 2.39 -2.19
N TRP A 51 27.98 1.32 -2.43
CA TRP A 51 29.43 1.41 -2.66
C TRP A 51 29.86 0.39 -3.70
N LYS A 52 31.08 0.57 -4.21
CA LYS A 52 31.67 -0.34 -5.17
C LYS A 52 32.44 -1.44 -4.45
N ASP A 53 32.09 -2.70 -4.73
CA ASP A 53 32.82 -3.87 -4.29
C ASP A 53 32.72 -4.98 -5.34
N ASP A 54 33.75 -5.09 -6.17
CA ASP A 54 33.79 -6.07 -7.26
C ASP A 54 33.99 -7.51 -6.75
N PHE A 55 34.37 -7.69 -5.47
CA PHE A 55 34.74 -8.98 -4.88
C PHE A 55 33.61 -9.63 -4.10
N LEU A 56 32.75 -8.83 -3.45
CA LEU A 56 31.65 -9.33 -2.62
C LEU A 56 30.68 -10.30 -3.34
N PRO A 57 30.36 -10.11 -4.64
CA PRO A 57 29.54 -11.08 -5.36
C PRO A 57 30.08 -12.51 -5.30
N ARG A 58 31.42 -12.69 -5.27
CA ARG A 58 32.06 -14.01 -5.19
C ARG A 58 31.68 -14.79 -3.93
N PHE A 59 31.38 -14.08 -2.84
CA PHE A 59 31.05 -14.70 -1.57
C PHE A 59 29.53 -14.80 -1.34
N ALA A 60 28.74 -13.85 -1.85
CA ALA A 60 27.28 -13.81 -1.65
C ALA A 60 26.50 -14.98 -2.31
N TYR A 61 26.92 -15.46 -3.50
CA TYR A 61 26.25 -16.57 -4.21
C TYR A 61 26.22 -17.89 -3.42
N SER A 62 27.11 -18.06 -2.47
CA SER A 62 27.20 -19.30 -1.68
C SER A 62 26.22 -19.35 -0.52
N CYS A 63 25.62 -18.20 -0.18
CA CYS A 63 24.64 -18.05 0.88
C CYS A 63 23.19 -18.19 0.37
N GLY A 64 22.98 -18.69 -0.86
CA GLY A 64 21.64 -18.81 -1.46
C GLY A 64 21.03 -17.47 -1.88
N ALA A 65 21.86 -16.46 -2.17
CA ALA A 65 21.39 -15.13 -2.54
C ALA A 65 20.63 -15.16 -3.88
N ASP A 66 19.33 -14.85 -3.83
CA ASP A 66 18.56 -14.46 -5.02
C ASP A 66 19.12 -13.13 -5.53
N GLN A 67 19.50 -13.08 -6.81
CA GLN A 67 20.01 -11.88 -7.48
C GLN A 67 19.05 -10.69 -7.40
N ASN A 68 17.77 -10.92 -7.05
CA ASN A 68 16.72 -9.92 -6.91
C ASN A 68 16.21 -9.69 -5.47
N SER A 69 16.91 -10.18 -4.43
CA SER A 69 16.48 -9.95 -3.04
C SER A 69 16.73 -8.50 -2.60
N ARG A 70 15.72 -7.64 -2.78
CA ARG A 70 15.73 -6.26 -2.31
C ARG A 70 15.66 -6.21 -0.77
N ARG A 71 16.46 -5.34 -0.16
CA ARG A 71 16.41 -5.01 1.28
C ARG A 71 15.86 -3.60 1.46
N ASP A 72 15.29 -3.32 2.62
CA ASP A 72 14.76 -1.99 2.93
C ASP A 72 15.89 -0.95 2.91
N PRO A 73 15.66 0.27 2.38
CA PRO A 73 16.71 1.27 2.18
C PRO A 73 17.48 1.63 3.46
N GLU A 74 16.83 1.68 4.61
CA GLU A 74 17.47 1.97 5.90
C GLU A 74 18.49 0.92 6.29
N ILE A 75 18.27 -0.34 5.91
CA ILE A 75 19.22 -1.44 6.11
C ILE A 75 20.42 -1.21 5.19
N SER A 76 20.19 -0.92 3.91
CA SER A 76 21.25 -0.65 2.92
C SER A 76 22.11 0.57 3.29
N ILE A 77 21.48 1.67 3.71
CA ILE A 77 22.16 2.88 4.21
C ILE A 77 22.92 2.56 5.49
N GLY A 78 22.33 1.78 6.41
CA GLY A 78 22.99 1.35 7.63
C GLY A 78 24.27 0.55 7.36
N TYR A 79 24.21 -0.43 6.44
CA TYR A 79 25.39 -1.20 6.03
C TYR A 79 26.43 -0.35 5.30
N TRP A 80 26.01 0.58 4.44
CA TRP A 80 26.93 1.54 3.81
C TRP A 80 27.64 2.41 4.86
N ALA A 81 26.89 2.95 5.82
CA ALA A 81 27.43 3.81 6.88
C ALA A 81 28.45 3.05 7.73
N ARG A 82 28.13 1.81 8.10
CA ARG A 82 29.03 0.86 8.79
C ARG A 82 30.31 0.63 7.99
N VAL A 83 30.20 0.18 6.74
CA VAL A 83 31.35 -0.16 5.88
C VAL A 83 32.22 1.07 5.64
N SER A 84 31.62 2.22 5.36
CA SER A 84 32.34 3.47 5.10
C SER A 84 33.08 3.98 6.33
N ALA A 85 32.46 3.89 7.51
CA ALA A 85 33.10 4.31 8.76
C ALA A 85 34.28 3.41 9.14
N VAL A 86 34.12 2.09 9.02
CA VAL A 86 35.21 1.13 9.24
C VAL A 86 36.35 1.36 8.25
N ASN A 87 36.05 1.47 6.95
CA ASN A 87 37.05 1.72 5.91
C ASN A 87 37.83 3.01 6.18
N LEU A 88 37.14 4.09 6.56
CA LEU A 88 37.79 5.37 6.88
C LEU A 88 38.85 5.23 7.97
N LEU A 89 38.56 4.49 9.04
CA LEU A 89 39.51 4.28 10.15
C LEU A 89 40.66 3.34 9.76
N VAL A 90 40.36 2.26 9.02
CA VAL A 90 41.38 1.34 8.50
C VAL A 90 42.35 2.07 7.59
N GLU A 91 41.84 2.84 6.63
CA GLU A 91 42.65 3.58 5.67
C GLU A 91 43.53 4.62 6.36
N ARG A 92 42.99 5.35 7.34
CA ARG A 92 43.77 6.29 8.15
C ARG A 92 44.85 5.60 8.96
N PHE A 93 44.57 4.43 9.53
CA PHE A 93 45.58 3.65 10.25
C PHE A 93 46.74 3.24 9.32
N ILE A 94 46.44 2.75 8.12
CA ILE A 94 47.45 2.42 7.10
C ILE A 94 48.26 3.67 6.72
N GLU A 95 47.61 4.81 6.50
CA GLU A 95 48.27 6.07 6.15
C GLU A 95 49.21 6.56 7.27
N LYS A 96 48.77 6.52 8.54
CA LYS A 96 49.55 6.97 9.70
C LYS A 96 50.74 6.07 10.02
N THR A 97 50.64 4.80 9.66
CA THR A 97 51.72 3.80 9.77
C THR A 97 52.53 3.66 8.49
N GLN A 98 52.18 4.38 7.42
CA GLN A 98 52.84 4.33 6.11
C GLN A 98 52.91 2.91 5.53
N GLY A 99 51.85 2.12 5.74
CA GLY A 99 51.78 0.72 5.31
C GLY A 99 52.70 -0.24 6.08
N GLN A 100 53.45 0.25 7.08
CA GLN A 100 54.26 -0.58 7.98
C GLN A 100 53.41 -1.12 9.14
N CYS A 101 52.30 -1.77 8.81
CA CYS A 101 51.35 -2.28 9.78
C CYS A 101 50.78 -3.64 9.40
N GLN A 102 50.09 -4.27 10.35
CA GLN A 102 49.35 -5.51 10.17
C GLN A 102 47.87 -5.28 10.49
N ILE A 103 46.99 -6.04 9.85
CA ILE A 103 45.55 -6.03 10.12
C ILE A 103 45.12 -7.44 10.49
N ILE A 104 44.39 -7.57 11.59
CA ILE A 104 43.78 -8.81 12.07
C ILE A 104 42.27 -8.59 12.14
N SER A 105 41.51 -9.22 11.26
CA SER A 105 40.05 -9.16 11.26
C SER A 105 39.49 -10.40 11.94
N ILE A 106 38.85 -10.23 13.09
CA ILE A 106 38.23 -11.32 13.86
C ILE A 106 36.74 -11.37 13.54
N GLY A 107 36.18 -12.58 13.41
CA GLY A 107 34.81 -12.79 12.93
C GLY A 107 34.62 -12.25 11.51
N CYS A 108 35.63 -12.43 10.66
CA CYS A 108 35.71 -11.82 9.34
C CYS A 108 34.61 -12.25 8.36
N GLY A 109 33.95 -13.37 8.61
CA GLY A 109 32.86 -13.85 7.77
C GLY A 109 33.24 -13.94 6.30
N PHE A 110 32.42 -13.36 5.44
CA PHE A 110 32.69 -13.19 4.01
C PHE A 110 33.14 -11.77 3.62
N ASP A 111 33.78 -11.04 4.54
CA ASP A 111 34.27 -9.69 4.24
C ASP A 111 35.38 -9.69 3.18
N THR A 112 35.43 -8.60 2.41
CA THR A 112 36.25 -8.41 1.20
C THR A 112 37.32 -7.32 1.34
N LEU A 113 37.49 -6.75 2.53
CA LEU A 113 38.36 -5.61 2.79
C LEU A 113 39.78 -5.78 2.23
N TYR A 114 40.39 -6.97 2.37
CA TYR A 114 41.71 -7.26 1.80
C TYR A 114 41.78 -6.95 0.30
N TRP A 115 40.87 -7.53 -0.49
CA TRP A 115 40.86 -7.35 -1.94
C TRP A 115 40.55 -5.90 -2.33
N ARG A 116 39.66 -5.22 -1.59
CA ARG A 116 39.36 -3.81 -1.80
C ARG A 116 40.59 -2.92 -1.54
N LEU A 117 41.33 -3.14 -0.46
CA LEU A 117 42.56 -2.41 -0.15
C LEU A 117 43.62 -2.66 -1.23
N LYS A 118 43.83 -3.92 -1.63
CA LYS A 118 44.76 -4.29 -2.69
C LYS A 118 44.43 -3.65 -4.03
N SER A 119 43.17 -3.70 -4.44
CA SER A 119 42.72 -3.06 -5.67
C SER A 119 42.84 -1.53 -5.64
N ALA A 120 42.78 -0.92 -4.44
CA ALA A 120 43.02 0.51 -4.24
C ALA A 120 44.51 0.88 -4.10
N GLY A 121 45.43 -0.09 -4.24
CA GLY A 121 46.87 0.14 -4.08
C GLY A 121 47.33 0.35 -2.63
N LYS A 122 46.48 0.06 -1.64
CA LYS A 122 46.81 0.14 -0.21
C LYS A 122 47.32 -1.23 0.24
N SER A 123 48.60 -1.34 0.58
CA SER A 123 49.21 -2.57 1.07
C SER A 123 49.55 -2.48 2.55
N VAL A 124 49.51 -3.64 3.21
CA VAL A 124 49.92 -3.85 4.60
C VAL A 124 50.96 -4.97 4.62
N LYS A 125 51.70 -5.12 5.72
CA LYS A 125 52.68 -6.21 5.85
C LYS A 125 52.02 -7.57 5.94
N LYS A 126 50.93 -7.67 6.72
CA LYS A 126 50.11 -8.87 6.84
C LYS A 126 48.64 -8.49 7.05
N PHE A 127 47.77 -9.26 6.41
CA PHE A 127 46.33 -9.24 6.62
C PHE A 127 45.89 -10.63 7.05
N VAL A 128 45.34 -10.75 8.26
CA VAL A 128 44.95 -12.02 8.87
C VAL A 128 43.46 -12.01 9.15
N ASP A 129 42.71 -12.85 8.45
CA ASP A 129 41.32 -13.14 8.73
C ASP A 129 41.22 -14.32 9.70
N VAL A 130 40.43 -14.16 10.75
CA VAL A 130 40.17 -15.20 11.76
C VAL A 130 38.68 -15.38 11.95
N ASP A 131 38.22 -16.64 11.91
CA ASP A 131 36.83 -17.00 12.15
C ASP A 131 36.73 -18.47 12.63
N PHE A 132 35.53 -18.97 12.91
CA PHE A 132 35.30 -20.39 13.13
C PHE A 132 35.74 -21.21 11.93
N SER A 133 36.33 -22.37 12.19
CA SER A 133 36.83 -23.31 11.17
C SER A 133 35.81 -23.67 10.09
N SER A 134 34.52 -23.69 10.41
CA SER A 134 33.44 -23.93 9.44
C SER A 134 33.25 -22.77 8.46
N VAL A 135 33.41 -21.52 8.92
CA VAL A 135 33.29 -20.30 8.12
C VAL A 135 34.52 -20.14 7.24
N THR A 136 35.72 -20.32 7.81
CA THR A 136 36.97 -20.22 7.06
C THR A 136 37.04 -21.27 5.95
N ALA A 137 36.65 -22.52 6.22
CA ALA A 137 36.57 -23.55 5.19
C ALA A 137 35.63 -23.18 4.01
N LYS A 138 34.47 -22.57 4.30
CA LYS A 138 33.55 -22.06 3.27
C LYS A 138 34.18 -20.92 2.46
N LYS A 139 34.84 -19.96 3.12
CA LYS A 139 35.52 -18.83 2.47
C LYS A 139 36.66 -19.32 1.56
N ILE A 140 37.46 -20.28 2.02
CA ILE A 140 38.53 -20.91 1.22
C ILE A 140 37.99 -21.55 -0.05
N ARG A 141 36.86 -22.28 0.05
CA ARG A 141 36.21 -22.88 -1.13
C ARG A 141 35.83 -21.81 -2.16
N GLN A 142 35.39 -20.63 -1.74
CA GLN A 142 35.05 -19.54 -2.67
C GLN A 142 36.28 -18.85 -3.26
N ILE A 143 37.33 -18.64 -2.46
CA ILE A 143 38.60 -18.10 -2.93
C ILE A 143 39.20 -18.98 -4.03
N ARG A 144 39.16 -20.31 -3.84
CA ARG A 144 39.70 -21.29 -4.80
C ARG A 144 38.84 -21.49 -6.05
N LYS A 145 37.57 -21.10 -6.02
CA LYS A 145 36.66 -21.29 -7.16
C LYS A 145 37.13 -20.39 -8.31
N PRO A 146 37.31 -20.90 -9.54
CA PRO A 146 37.59 -20.05 -10.69
C PRO A 146 36.45 -19.05 -10.94
N GLY A 147 36.76 -17.85 -11.44
CA GLY A 147 35.76 -16.84 -11.81
C GLY A 147 36.32 -15.43 -11.89
N THR A 148 35.45 -14.47 -12.18
CA THR A 148 35.79 -13.04 -12.32
C THR A 148 35.13 -12.23 -11.20
N PRO A 149 35.86 -11.32 -10.50
CA PRO A 149 37.31 -11.14 -10.57
C PRO A 149 38.05 -12.37 -10.01
N ASP A 150 39.26 -12.62 -10.53
CA ASP A 150 40.12 -13.68 -10.02
C ASP A 150 40.71 -13.28 -8.67
N LEU A 151 40.17 -13.85 -7.59
CA LEU A 151 40.57 -13.57 -6.22
C LEU A 151 42.02 -14.00 -5.93
N VAL A 152 42.51 -15.01 -6.65
CA VAL A 152 43.85 -15.57 -6.43
C VAL A 152 44.92 -14.68 -7.06
N SER A 153 44.60 -14.00 -8.16
CA SER A 153 45.52 -13.10 -8.87
C SER A 153 46.01 -11.90 -8.06
N LEU A 154 45.26 -11.49 -7.02
CA LEU A 154 45.57 -10.33 -6.19
C LEU A 154 46.45 -10.65 -4.98
N PHE A 155 46.68 -11.93 -4.68
CA PHE A 155 47.59 -12.33 -3.62
C PHE A 155 49.05 -12.08 -3.99
N SER A 156 49.88 -11.79 -3.00
CA SER A 156 51.32 -11.61 -3.24
C SER A 156 52.04 -12.92 -3.56
N GLU A 157 51.50 -14.05 -3.09
CA GLU A 157 51.99 -15.40 -3.39
C GLU A 157 50.82 -16.35 -3.70
N PRO A 158 51.04 -17.40 -4.51
CA PRO A 158 50.02 -18.41 -4.74
C PRO A 158 49.61 -19.11 -3.44
N PRO A 159 48.37 -19.60 -3.32
CA PRO A 159 47.91 -20.29 -2.13
C PRO A 159 48.73 -21.54 -1.82
N LYS A 160 49.33 -21.59 -0.62
CA LYS A 160 50.05 -22.77 -0.13
C LYS A 160 49.08 -23.80 0.44
N GLU A 161 49.38 -25.08 0.26
CA GLU A 161 48.58 -26.17 0.82
C GLU A 161 48.59 -26.09 2.36
N SER A 162 47.42 -25.78 2.91
CA SER A 162 47.15 -25.85 4.33
C SER A 162 45.86 -26.66 4.55
N GLN A 163 45.69 -27.14 5.79
CA GLN A 163 44.52 -27.87 6.26
C GLN A 163 43.21 -27.20 5.78
N HIS A 164 42.12 -27.94 5.63
CA HIS A 164 40.85 -27.46 5.03
C HIS A 164 40.25 -26.19 5.67
N THR A 165 40.77 -25.72 6.80
CA THR A 165 40.32 -24.55 7.58
C THR A 165 41.23 -23.33 7.47
N ASP A 166 42.45 -23.48 6.96
CA ASP A 166 43.47 -22.44 6.94
C ASP A 166 43.94 -22.19 5.49
N LEU A 167 44.37 -20.97 5.17
CA LEU A 167 44.89 -20.57 3.86
C LEU A 167 45.96 -19.49 4.01
N HIS A 168 47.10 -19.68 3.34
CA HIS A 168 48.21 -18.71 3.36
C HIS A 168 48.65 -18.37 1.94
N CYS A 169 48.64 -17.07 1.61
CA CYS A 169 48.87 -16.52 0.27
C CYS A 169 49.84 -15.31 0.31
N GLY A 170 50.98 -15.48 0.99
CA GLY A 170 51.98 -14.42 1.16
C GLY A 170 51.56 -13.40 2.23
N ASP A 171 51.04 -12.25 1.83
CA ASP A 171 50.61 -11.19 2.74
C ASP A 171 49.16 -11.32 3.25
N TYR A 172 48.41 -12.29 2.72
CA TYR A 172 47.07 -12.66 3.20
C TYR A 172 47.07 -14.04 3.87
N HIS A 173 46.41 -14.12 5.02
CA HIS A 173 46.23 -15.34 5.78
C HIS A 173 44.78 -15.44 6.27
N LEU A 174 44.21 -16.64 6.22
CA LEU A 174 42.90 -16.96 6.75
C LEU A 174 43.05 -18.18 7.64
N VAL A 175 42.69 -18.08 8.92
CA VAL A 175 42.91 -19.16 9.90
C VAL A 175 41.67 -19.44 10.73
N GLY A 176 41.34 -20.71 10.93
CA GLY A 176 40.25 -21.13 11.81
C GLY A 176 40.68 -21.11 13.28
N ALA A 177 40.00 -20.35 14.14
CA ALA A 177 40.27 -20.32 15.59
C ALA A 177 39.02 -19.97 16.42
N ASP A 178 38.89 -20.58 17.61
CA ASP A 178 37.88 -20.18 18.60
C ASP A 178 38.38 -19.01 19.47
N LEU A 179 37.79 -17.83 19.31
CA LEU A 179 38.16 -16.61 20.05
C LEU A 179 37.96 -16.72 21.57
N ARG A 180 37.15 -17.68 22.04
CA ARG A 180 36.97 -17.96 23.47
C ARG A 180 38.19 -18.64 24.08
N GLN A 181 39.08 -19.16 23.25
CA GLN A 181 40.26 -19.92 23.66
C GLN A 181 41.52 -19.15 23.26
N TRP A 182 41.98 -18.25 24.14
CA TRP A 182 43.15 -17.40 23.88
C TRP A 182 44.39 -18.21 23.45
N ALA A 183 44.65 -19.36 24.08
CA ALA A 183 45.81 -20.19 23.75
C ALA A 183 45.78 -20.69 22.29
N GLU A 184 44.60 -21.08 21.80
CA GLU A 184 44.41 -21.51 20.40
C GLU A 184 44.57 -20.32 19.45
N PHE A 185 43.87 -19.22 19.74
CA PHE A 185 43.94 -17.99 18.94
C PHE A 185 45.38 -17.45 18.83
N LYS A 186 46.09 -17.38 19.95
CA LYS A 186 47.50 -16.97 20.02
C LYS A 186 48.39 -17.90 19.19
N ALA A 187 48.24 -19.22 19.34
CA ALA A 187 49.04 -20.18 18.57
C ALA A 187 48.83 -20.03 17.05
N LYS A 188 47.60 -19.72 16.61
CA LYS A 188 47.32 -19.42 15.21
C LYS A 188 48.01 -18.13 14.73
N LEU A 189 47.97 -17.06 15.51
CA LEU A 189 48.69 -15.82 15.17
C LEU A 189 50.21 -16.03 15.08
N GLU A 190 50.77 -16.80 16.00
CA GLU A 190 52.20 -17.18 15.99
C GLU A 190 52.55 -18.05 14.77
N SER A 191 51.68 -18.99 14.38
CA SER A 191 51.87 -19.83 13.19
C SER A 191 51.88 -19.05 11.88
N VAL A 192 51.13 -17.95 11.83
CA VAL A 192 51.12 -17.00 10.71
C VAL A 192 52.38 -16.11 10.72
N GLY A 193 53.12 -16.10 11.82
CA GLY A 193 54.32 -15.28 12.03
C GLY A 193 53.98 -13.81 12.22
N ILE A 194 52.96 -13.48 13.01
CA ILE A 194 52.63 -12.09 13.34
C ILE A 194 53.81 -11.41 14.05
N ASP A 195 54.13 -10.17 13.68
CA ASP A 195 55.19 -9.40 14.35
C ASP A 195 54.60 -8.53 15.47
N THR A 196 54.90 -8.82 16.73
CA THR A 196 54.36 -8.07 17.87
C THR A 196 54.88 -6.64 17.97
N LYS A 197 55.98 -6.31 17.27
CA LYS A 197 56.61 -4.98 17.25
C LYS A 197 56.04 -4.06 16.17
N LEU A 198 55.31 -4.60 15.20
CA LEU A 198 54.66 -3.79 14.17
C LEU A 198 53.30 -3.29 14.67
N PRO A 199 52.92 -2.03 14.34
CA PRO A 199 51.57 -1.54 14.58
C PRO A 199 50.52 -2.50 14.00
N THR A 200 49.64 -2.99 14.87
CA THR A 200 48.64 -3.99 14.49
C THR A 200 47.24 -3.47 14.74
N LEU A 201 46.35 -3.56 13.75
CA LEU A 201 44.96 -3.15 13.84
C LEU A 201 44.06 -4.39 13.94
N PHE A 202 43.28 -4.46 15.01
CA PHE A 202 42.19 -5.40 15.15
C PHE A 202 40.90 -4.80 14.59
N LEU A 203 40.18 -5.58 13.80
CA LEU A 203 38.85 -5.25 13.31
C LEU A 203 37.86 -6.29 13.84
N ALA A 204 36.82 -5.82 14.54
CA ALA A 204 35.71 -6.64 14.98
C ALA A 204 34.39 -5.99 14.57
N GLU A 205 33.50 -6.79 13.99
CA GLU A 205 32.19 -6.35 13.52
C GLU A 205 31.10 -7.26 14.08
N CYS A 206 30.44 -6.81 15.14
CA CYS A 206 29.44 -7.56 15.91
C CYS A 206 29.95 -8.88 16.51
N VAL A 207 31.25 -8.97 16.83
CA VAL A 207 31.87 -10.23 17.27
C VAL A 207 31.80 -10.41 18.77
N LEU A 208 32.02 -9.33 19.53
CA LEU A 208 32.16 -9.43 20.97
C LEU A 208 30.81 -9.68 21.66
N VAL A 209 29.67 -9.50 20.98
CA VAL A 209 28.34 -9.89 21.46
C VAL A 209 28.08 -11.40 21.42
N TYR A 210 28.82 -12.17 20.62
CA TYR A 210 28.68 -13.63 20.53
C TYR A 210 29.45 -14.39 21.62
N ILE A 211 30.33 -13.71 22.35
CA ILE A 211 31.10 -14.26 23.47
C ILE A 211 30.63 -13.63 24.78
N SER A 212 30.76 -14.34 25.90
CA SER A 212 30.31 -13.79 27.18
C SER A 212 31.12 -12.54 27.56
N VAL A 213 30.55 -11.69 28.41
CA VAL A 213 31.22 -10.46 28.86
C VAL A 213 32.61 -10.78 29.44
N ASP A 214 32.71 -11.81 30.28
CA ASP A 214 33.97 -12.24 30.90
C ASP A 214 35.00 -12.74 29.87
N GLN A 215 34.57 -13.56 28.90
CA GLN A 215 35.46 -14.06 27.84
C GLN A 215 35.94 -12.93 26.93
N SER A 216 35.07 -11.97 26.63
CA SER A 216 35.44 -10.80 25.83
C SER A 216 36.42 -9.89 26.56
N ALA A 217 36.28 -9.76 27.88
CA ALA A 217 37.19 -9.00 28.73
C ALA A 217 38.59 -9.63 28.72
N GLU A 218 38.66 -10.95 28.90
CA GLU A 218 39.92 -11.71 28.83
C GLU A 218 40.61 -11.58 27.46
N LEU A 219 39.84 -11.72 26.37
CA LEU A 219 40.36 -11.53 25.01
C LEU A 219 40.93 -10.12 24.79
N LEU A 220 40.17 -9.08 25.17
CA LEU A 220 40.59 -7.69 25.01
C LEU A 220 41.85 -7.37 25.83
N LYS A 221 41.93 -7.90 27.04
CA LYS A 221 43.09 -7.75 27.92
C LYS A 221 44.33 -8.41 27.32
N HIS A 222 44.21 -9.66 26.88
CA HIS A 222 45.33 -10.37 26.28
C HIS A 222 45.81 -9.73 24.98
N ILE A 223 44.91 -9.20 24.13
CA ILE A 223 45.28 -8.46 22.92
C ILE A 223 46.07 -7.18 23.27
N ALA A 224 45.62 -6.42 24.27
CA ALA A 224 46.31 -5.21 24.72
C ALA A 224 47.73 -5.50 25.26
N GLU A 225 47.91 -6.66 25.89
CA GLU A 225 49.20 -7.09 26.44
C GLU A 225 50.14 -7.69 25.37
N PHE A 226 49.61 -8.36 24.34
CA PHE A 226 50.42 -9.14 23.38
C PHE A 226 51.21 -8.29 22.37
N PHE A 227 50.74 -7.09 22.02
CA PHE A 227 51.38 -6.22 21.04
C PHE A 227 52.02 -4.98 21.68
N ASP A 228 53.08 -4.46 21.06
CA ASP A 228 53.73 -3.22 21.48
C ASP A 228 52.89 -1.99 21.10
N THR A 229 52.35 -1.99 19.88
CA THR A 229 51.44 -0.96 19.37
C THR A 229 50.23 -1.63 18.73
N VAL A 230 49.04 -1.41 19.30
CA VAL A 230 47.80 -2.03 18.83
C VAL A 230 46.65 -1.03 18.80
N ALA A 231 45.84 -1.10 17.75
CA ALA A 231 44.57 -0.40 17.65
C ALA A 231 43.44 -1.42 17.47
N PHE A 232 42.22 -1.06 17.86
CA PHE A 232 41.03 -1.89 17.79
C PHE A 232 39.87 -1.05 17.28
N ILE A 233 39.28 -1.47 16.15
CA ILE A 233 38.01 -0.96 15.63
C ILE A 233 36.92 -1.97 15.97
N ASN A 234 35.91 -1.52 16.72
CA ASN A 234 34.78 -2.35 17.12
C ASN A 234 33.47 -1.72 16.64
N TYR A 235 32.82 -2.32 15.65
CA TYR A 235 31.43 -1.99 15.32
C TYR A 235 30.51 -2.93 16.10
N GLU A 236 29.66 -2.42 16.98
CA GLU A 236 28.91 -3.24 17.94
C GLU A 236 27.55 -2.63 18.31
N GLN A 237 26.61 -3.46 18.76
CA GLN A 237 25.32 -3.01 19.30
C GLN A 237 25.48 -2.11 20.54
N VAL A 238 24.52 -1.21 20.76
CA VAL A 238 24.41 -0.36 21.95
C VAL A 238 22.94 -0.04 22.25
N ARG A 239 22.61 0.46 23.45
CA ARG A 239 21.26 0.86 23.87
C ARG A 239 20.23 -0.28 23.84
N ILE A 240 20.68 -1.50 24.10
CA ILE A 240 19.82 -2.70 23.94
C ILE A 240 18.60 -2.76 24.88
N LYS A 241 18.58 -1.93 25.94
CA LYS A 241 17.55 -1.98 26.97
C LYS A 241 16.27 -1.21 26.61
N ASP A 242 16.26 -0.42 25.54
CA ASP A 242 15.09 0.34 25.14
C ASP A 242 14.06 -0.51 24.37
N ALA A 243 12.93 0.09 23.96
CA ALA A 243 11.87 -0.64 23.27
C ALA A 243 12.33 -1.28 21.95
N PHE A 244 13.18 -0.60 21.17
CA PHE A 244 13.70 -1.12 19.90
C PHE A 244 14.74 -2.20 20.16
N GLY A 245 15.66 -1.98 21.11
CA GLY A 245 16.63 -2.99 21.55
C GLY A 245 15.97 -4.29 22.01
N ASN A 246 14.87 -4.20 22.75
CA ASN A 246 14.06 -5.35 23.17
C ASN A 246 13.42 -6.09 21.97
N VAL A 247 12.95 -5.36 20.95
CA VAL A 247 12.40 -5.97 19.72
C VAL A 247 13.51 -6.68 18.94
N MET A 248 14.67 -6.04 18.78
CA MET A 248 15.83 -6.62 18.11
C MET A 248 16.29 -7.91 18.82
N GLN A 249 16.39 -7.87 20.15
CA GLN A 249 16.75 -9.04 20.95
C GLN A 249 15.75 -10.18 20.78
N LYS A 250 14.44 -9.90 20.91
CA LYS A 250 13.39 -10.91 20.72
C LYS A 250 13.40 -11.52 19.32
N ASN A 251 13.68 -10.73 18.28
CA ASN A 251 13.78 -11.23 16.91
C ASN A 251 14.92 -12.26 16.77
N LEU A 252 16.10 -11.94 17.33
CA LEU A 252 17.25 -12.84 17.30
C LEU A 252 17.00 -14.11 18.13
N GLU A 253 16.39 -13.98 19.31
CA GLU A 253 16.02 -15.10 20.17
C GLU A 253 15.00 -16.04 19.50
N GLN A 254 13.99 -15.49 18.81
CA GLN A 254 13.01 -16.28 18.03
C GLN A 254 13.68 -17.10 16.92
N ARG A 255 14.82 -16.65 16.41
CA ARG A 255 15.62 -17.33 15.38
C ARG A 255 16.64 -18.30 15.96
N GLY A 256 16.67 -18.47 17.28
CA GLY A 256 17.60 -19.33 18.01
C GLY A 256 19.01 -18.76 18.15
N ILE A 257 19.19 -17.44 17.93
CA ILE A 257 20.48 -16.75 18.06
C ILE A 257 20.58 -16.15 19.46
N PHE A 258 21.57 -16.60 20.23
CA PHE A 258 21.82 -16.10 21.58
C PHE A 258 23.07 -15.24 21.62
N LEU A 259 22.98 -14.07 22.25
CA LEU A 259 24.06 -13.08 22.35
C LEU A 259 24.54 -12.92 23.80
N PRO A 260 25.47 -13.76 24.30
CA PRO A 260 25.91 -13.72 25.69
C PRO A 260 26.66 -12.44 26.07
N GLY A 261 27.20 -11.69 25.10
CA GLY A 261 27.90 -10.42 25.32
C GLY A 261 26.99 -9.19 25.31
N LEU A 262 25.69 -9.38 25.01
CA LEU A 262 24.70 -8.31 24.94
C LEU A 262 24.57 -7.46 26.22
N PRO A 263 24.76 -8.00 27.45
CA PRO A 263 24.75 -7.19 28.67
C PRO A 263 25.79 -6.06 28.69
N ALA A 264 26.90 -6.17 27.93
CA ALA A 264 27.90 -5.11 27.80
C ALA A 264 27.46 -3.97 26.86
N CYS A 265 26.34 -4.13 26.15
CA CYS A 265 25.83 -3.19 25.14
C CYS A 265 24.74 -2.24 25.69
N GLY A 266 24.86 -1.87 26.97
CA GLY A 266 23.89 -1.03 27.65
C GLY A 266 23.83 0.39 27.09
N ASP A 267 24.98 1.06 26.98
CA ASP A 267 25.12 2.42 26.49
C ASP A 267 26.55 2.69 25.98
N ILE A 268 26.82 3.92 25.53
CA ILE A 268 28.13 4.29 24.98
C ILE A 268 29.22 4.26 26.05
N ASP A 269 28.89 4.65 27.28
CA ASP A 269 29.83 4.65 28.39
C ASP A 269 30.18 3.19 28.78
N SER A 270 29.21 2.25 28.73
CA SER A 270 29.47 0.81 28.96
C SER A 270 30.37 0.20 27.89
N GLN A 271 30.21 0.58 26.62
CA GLN A 271 31.11 0.15 25.55
C GLN A 271 32.52 0.74 25.72
N LYS A 272 32.63 1.98 26.21
CA LYS A 272 33.93 2.60 26.51
C LYS A 272 34.63 1.88 27.69
N SER A 273 33.89 1.64 28.78
CA SER A 273 34.35 0.90 29.95
C SER A 273 34.85 -0.49 29.59
N ARG A 274 34.16 -1.19 28.66
CA ARG A 274 34.57 -2.51 28.17
C ARG A 274 36.02 -2.55 27.68
N PHE A 275 36.53 -1.48 27.09
CA PHE A 275 37.93 -1.38 26.67
C PHE A 275 38.83 -0.84 27.78
N THR A 276 38.43 0.25 28.46
CA THR A 276 39.29 0.87 29.48
C THR A 276 39.57 -0.06 30.66
N ASP A 277 38.58 -0.83 31.09
CA ASP A 277 38.69 -1.76 32.20
C ASP A 277 39.58 -2.96 31.85
N ASN A 278 39.81 -3.21 30.56
CA ASN A 278 40.63 -4.29 30.03
C ASN A 278 41.94 -3.79 29.42
N GLY A 279 42.48 -2.68 29.95
CA GLY A 279 43.85 -2.24 29.68
C GLY A 279 44.03 -1.37 28.44
N TRP A 280 42.96 -0.79 27.88
CA TRP A 280 43.05 0.14 26.75
C TRP A 280 43.00 1.60 27.21
N ASN A 281 43.99 2.40 26.82
CA ASN A 281 44.13 3.77 27.34
C ASN A 281 43.35 4.81 26.52
N ASN A 282 43.42 4.73 25.19
CA ASN A 282 42.88 5.75 24.29
C ASN A 282 41.61 5.26 23.62
N VAL A 283 40.49 5.29 24.35
CA VAL A 283 39.21 4.74 23.89
C VAL A 283 38.24 5.86 23.51
N THR A 284 37.74 5.82 22.28
CA THR A 284 36.63 6.65 21.79
C THR A 284 35.53 5.77 21.25
N VAL A 285 34.30 6.01 21.67
CA VAL A 285 33.12 5.30 21.16
C VAL A 285 32.10 6.35 20.74
N LEU A 286 31.60 6.23 19.51
CA LEU A 286 30.58 7.12 18.95
C LEU A 286 29.39 6.29 18.47
N ASP A 287 28.18 6.79 18.68
CA ASP A 287 26.97 6.21 18.09
C ASP A 287 26.98 6.40 16.56
N MET A 288 26.33 5.49 15.83
CA MET A 288 26.35 5.54 14.36
C MET A 288 25.59 6.74 13.78
N ASN A 289 24.65 7.35 14.51
CA ASN A 289 24.02 8.61 14.08
C ASN A 289 25.03 9.77 14.04
N THR A 290 25.87 9.88 15.07
CA THR A 290 26.95 10.87 15.15
C THR A 290 27.94 10.66 14.01
N ILE A 291 28.31 9.40 13.75
CA ILE A 291 29.21 9.05 12.64
C ILE A 291 28.60 9.43 11.29
N TYR A 292 27.36 9.04 11.05
CA TYR A 292 26.63 9.32 9.82
C TYR A 292 26.54 10.83 9.54
N LYS A 293 26.21 11.63 10.57
CA LYS A 293 25.99 13.08 10.42
C LYS A 293 27.27 13.91 10.38
N LYS A 294 28.31 13.47 11.10
CA LYS A 294 29.47 14.33 11.41
C LYS A 294 30.81 13.77 10.93
N LEU A 295 30.98 12.45 10.83
CA LEU A 295 32.25 11.83 10.45
C LEU A 295 32.30 11.47 8.96
N LEU A 296 31.22 10.92 8.40
CA LEU A 296 31.18 10.54 6.99
C LEU A 296 31.14 11.78 6.06
N PRO A 297 31.78 11.71 4.86
CA PRO A 297 31.81 12.84 3.94
C PRO A 297 30.41 13.26 3.50
N LYS A 298 30.05 14.54 3.67
CA LYS A 298 28.69 15.04 3.37
C LYS A 298 28.27 14.85 1.92
N ASN A 299 29.22 14.96 0.99
CA ASN A 299 28.99 14.70 -0.44
C ASN A 299 28.63 13.23 -0.68
N GLU A 300 29.31 12.30 0.01
CA GLU A 300 28.98 10.88 -0.06
C GLU A 300 27.66 10.57 0.63
N VAL A 301 27.39 11.13 1.82
CA VAL A 301 26.08 11.01 2.48
C VAL A 301 24.96 11.49 1.53
N SER A 302 25.14 12.67 0.92
CA SER A 302 24.16 13.21 -0.04
C SER A 302 24.02 12.32 -1.28
N ARG A 303 25.12 11.73 -1.78
CA ARG A 303 25.10 10.77 -2.88
C ARG A 303 24.28 9.53 -2.50
N ILE A 304 24.48 9.00 -1.31
CA ILE A 304 23.79 7.80 -0.83
C ILE A 304 22.32 8.05 -0.56
N GLU A 305 21.99 9.15 0.14
CA GLU A 305 20.61 9.60 0.36
C GLU A 305 19.88 9.89 -0.97
N SER A 306 20.62 10.07 -2.08
CA SER A 306 20.05 10.20 -3.42
C SER A 306 19.88 8.89 -4.19
N ILE A 307 20.47 7.77 -3.73
CA ILE A 307 20.32 6.45 -4.38
C ILE A 307 18.89 5.97 -4.23
N GLU A 308 18.36 6.01 -3.01
CA GLU A 308 16.97 5.69 -2.69
C GLU A 308 16.46 6.70 -1.65
N HIS A 309 15.28 7.28 -1.89
CA HIS A 309 14.66 8.15 -0.90
C HIS A 309 14.12 7.32 0.26
N LEU A 310 14.44 7.77 1.48
CA LEU A 310 14.02 7.11 2.70
C LEU A 310 12.79 7.83 3.27
N ASP A 311 11.64 7.15 3.25
CA ASP A 311 10.35 7.71 3.69
C ASP A 311 10.28 7.87 5.23
N GLU A 312 11.02 7.05 5.98
CA GLU A 312 11.02 6.97 7.45
C GLU A 312 12.40 7.27 8.04
N MET A 313 12.85 8.53 7.99
CA MET A 313 14.16 8.93 8.54
C MET A 313 14.32 8.62 10.03
N GLU A 314 13.21 8.55 10.75
CA GLU A 314 13.12 8.13 12.13
C GLU A 314 13.54 6.67 12.30
N LEU A 315 13.19 5.77 11.38
CA LEU A 315 13.55 4.36 11.43
C LEU A 315 15.06 4.17 11.19
N LEU A 316 15.64 4.87 10.19
CA LEU A 316 17.08 4.88 9.99
C LEU A 316 17.81 5.44 11.22
N ARG A 317 17.32 6.53 11.81
CA ARG A 317 17.90 7.08 13.05
C ARG A 317 17.81 6.09 14.20
N GLN A 318 16.67 5.43 14.39
CA GLN A 318 16.51 4.40 15.43
C GLN A 318 17.48 3.24 15.20
N LEU A 319 17.62 2.75 13.97
CA LEU A 319 18.57 1.70 13.63
C LEU A 319 20.01 2.12 13.94
N LEU A 320 20.43 3.32 13.52
CA LEU A 320 21.77 3.83 13.80
C LEU A 320 22.02 4.16 15.28
N ASP A 321 20.97 4.48 16.06
CA ASP A 321 21.11 4.73 17.51
C ASP A 321 21.45 3.46 18.30
N HIS A 322 21.20 2.28 17.72
CA HIS A 322 21.44 0.98 18.34
C HIS A 322 22.76 0.34 17.95
N TYR A 323 23.60 1.04 17.21
CA TYR A 323 24.96 0.63 16.88
C TYR A 323 25.95 1.74 17.19
N CYS A 324 27.18 1.35 17.50
CA CYS A 324 28.28 2.24 17.77
C CYS A 324 29.55 1.76 17.06
N LEU A 325 30.49 2.69 16.90
CA LEU A 325 31.85 2.39 16.47
C LEU A 325 32.82 2.84 17.56
N GLY A 326 33.54 1.88 18.12
CA GLY A 326 34.65 2.09 19.04
C GLY A 326 35.97 2.10 18.30
N TYR A 327 36.83 3.05 18.65
CA TYR A 327 38.26 3.07 18.31
C TYR A 327 39.06 3.15 19.60
N ALA A 328 39.83 2.09 19.88
CA ALA A 328 40.73 2.02 21.02
C ALA A 328 42.16 1.80 20.55
N PHE A 329 43.16 2.40 21.20
CA PHE A 329 44.55 2.07 20.91
C PHE A 329 45.47 2.17 22.12
N ASN A 330 46.51 1.34 22.08
CA ASN A 330 47.64 1.33 22.99
C ASN A 330 48.94 1.40 22.20
N ASP A 331 49.89 2.17 22.70
CA ASP A 331 51.23 2.25 22.13
C ASP A 331 52.26 2.32 23.25
N LYS A 332 52.79 1.15 23.62
CA LYS A 332 53.80 1.01 24.69
C LYS A 332 55.15 1.64 24.29
N THR A 333 55.34 1.85 22.99
CA THR A 333 56.58 2.43 22.45
C THR A 333 56.56 3.95 22.41
N GLU A 334 55.39 4.57 22.61
CA GLU A 334 55.08 5.99 22.44
C GLU A 334 55.38 6.58 21.03
N LYS A 335 55.92 5.78 20.11
CA LYS A 335 56.37 6.18 18.77
C LYS A 335 55.23 6.63 17.86
N TYR A 336 54.05 6.03 18.02
CA TYR A 336 52.88 6.23 17.17
C TYR A 336 51.73 6.93 17.90
N THR A 337 51.86 7.20 19.19
CA THR A 337 50.81 7.79 20.04
C THR A 337 50.24 9.08 19.42
N SER A 338 51.09 10.03 19.00
CA SER A 338 50.62 11.26 18.34
C SER A 338 50.04 11.06 16.93
N ARG A 339 50.36 9.94 16.26
CA ARG A 339 49.90 9.62 14.91
C ARG A 339 48.57 8.87 14.89
N LEU A 340 48.31 8.06 15.91
CA LEU A 340 47.13 7.22 16.04
C LEU A 340 45.97 7.91 16.76
N VAL A 341 46.20 9.08 17.37
CA VAL A 341 45.11 9.97 17.77
C VAL A 341 44.44 10.53 16.52
N PHE A 342 43.13 10.36 16.42
CA PHE A 342 42.29 10.97 15.39
C PHE A 342 41.54 12.17 15.99
N PRO A 343 42.00 13.42 15.77
CA PRO A 343 41.42 14.60 16.39
C PRO A 343 39.93 14.80 16.06
N GLU A 344 39.49 14.38 14.88
CA GLU A 344 38.08 14.49 14.50
C GLU A 344 37.20 13.61 15.39
N LEU A 345 37.62 12.38 15.72
CA LEU A 345 36.88 11.51 16.66
C LEU A 345 36.82 12.12 18.07
N MET A 346 37.95 12.66 18.55
CA MET A 346 38.04 13.25 19.88
C MET A 346 37.18 14.51 20.02
N SER A 347 37.15 15.36 18.98
CA SER A 347 36.33 16.58 18.96
C SER A 347 34.83 16.29 18.98
N LEU A 348 34.42 15.15 18.40
CA LEU A 348 33.02 14.73 18.36
C LEU A 348 32.57 14.08 19.67
N ALA A 349 33.49 13.48 20.43
CA ALA A 349 33.24 12.89 21.74
C ALA A 349 33.11 13.91 22.89
N GLN A 350 33.58 15.16 22.71
CA GLN A 350 33.64 16.19 23.76
C GLN A 350 32.32 16.92 24.03
N TRP A 351 31.25 16.68 23.27
CA TRP A 351 29.94 17.30 23.52
C TRP A 351 29.13 16.46 24.51
N LYS A 352 29.48 16.53 25.80
CA LYS A 352 28.65 16.05 26.92
C LYS A 352 28.03 17.29 27.59
N LEU A 353 26.70 17.40 27.54
CA LEU A 353 25.97 18.38 28.36
C LEU A 353 26.00 17.86 29.80
N ASP A 354 26.86 18.48 30.60
CA ASP A 354 27.06 18.15 32.01
C ASP A 354 25.96 18.80 32.86
N TYR A 355 25.13 17.97 33.51
CA TYR A 355 24.13 18.41 34.50
C TYR A 355 24.61 18.18 35.95
N SER A 356 25.89 17.88 36.19
CA SER A 356 26.41 17.61 37.53
C SER A 356 27.10 18.82 38.17
N GLY A 357 26.29 19.83 38.51
CA GLY A 357 26.69 20.98 39.33
C GLY A 357 25.96 21.02 40.68
N SER A 358 26.52 20.31 41.68
CA SER A 358 26.25 20.42 43.13
C SER A 358 24.88 19.94 43.67
N SER A 359 24.87 18.70 44.17
CA SER A 359 24.06 18.33 45.34
C SER A 359 24.85 18.65 46.62
N ARG A 360 24.18 19.29 47.58
CA ARG A 360 24.50 19.14 49.01
C ARG A 360 23.21 18.68 49.72
N ASN A 361 23.25 17.41 50.16
CA ASN A 361 22.67 16.81 51.38
C ASN A 361 21.24 17.24 51.78
N CYS A 362 20.25 16.36 52.02
CA CYS A 362 20.31 15.17 52.88
C CYS A 362 18.96 14.38 52.76
N ARG A 363 19.03 13.04 52.79
CA ARG A 363 18.20 12.02 53.54
C ARG A 363 16.70 12.35 53.80
N THR A 364 15.68 11.47 53.61
CA THR A 364 15.58 10.00 53.78
C THR A 364 14.27 9.45 53.15
N ALA A 365 14.17 8.12 53.11
CA ALA A 365 13.25 7.22 52.41
C ALA A 365 11.81 7.04 52.98
N ASP A 366 11.02 6.29 52.19
CA ASP A 366 9.75 5.55 52.43
C ASP A 366 8.43 6.36 52.32
N SER A 367 7.58 6.19 51.30
CA SER A 367 6.75 5.02 50.89
C SER A 367 5.83 4.54 52.02
N ALA A 368 4.54 4.19 51.88
CA ALA A 368 3.49 4.23 50.88
C ALA A 368 2.20 3.70 51.58
N TYR A 369 1.00 3.95 51.02
CA TYR A 369 -0.32 3.34 51.35
C TYR A 369 -0.94 3.71 52.72
N ASN A 370 -2.23 4.04 52.89
CA ASN A 370 -3.48 3.83 52.13
C ASN A 370 -4.42 5.05 52.32
N PRO A 371 -5.40 5.30 51.42
CA PRO A 371 -6.39 6.38 51.57
C PRO A 371 -7.65 5.88 52.29
N PRO A 372 -8.00 6.39 53.49
CA PRO A 372 -9.21 5.97 54.18
C PRO A 372 -10.23 7.11 54.28
N GLY A 373 -11.42 6.83 53.75
CA GLY A 373 -12.58 6.76 54.63
C GLY A 373 -13.78 7.65 54.32
N PHE A 374 -14.92 6.98 54.14
CA PHE A 374 -16.04 7.08 55.08
C PHE A 374 -16.89 8.38 55.12
N HIS A 375 -18.20 8.17 55.06
CA HIS A 375 -19.31 9.11 54.88
C HIS A 375 -19.70 9.93 56.13
N SER A 376 -20.48 11.02 55.96
CA SER A 376 -21.94 11.08 56.28
C SER A 376 -22.51 12.51 56.43
N GLY A 377 -23.72 12.74 55.89
CA GLY A 377 -24.89 13.15 56.69
C GLY A 377 -25.33 14.64 56.80
N ALA A 378 -26.53 14.91 56.23
CA ALA A 378 -27.70 15.57 56.87
C ALA A 378 -27.70 17.13 57.03
N THR A 379 -28.79 17.93 56.93
CA THR A 379 -30.25 17.78 56.65
C THR A 379 -30.95 19.17 56.62
N SER A 380 -32.16 19.22 56.02
CA SER A 380 -33.39 20.01 56.37
C SER A 380 -33.51 21.52 56.09
N ALA A 381 -34.67 22.16 55.83
CA ALA A 381 -36.06 21.84 55.41
C ALA A 381 -36.83 23.21 55.35
N GLN A 382 -37.68 23.54 54.35
CA GLN A 382 -39.17 23.71 54.39
C GLN A 382 -39.72 24.84 55.33
N HIS A 383 -40.83 25.60 55.14
CA HIS A 383 -41.98 25.71 54.20
C HIS A 383 -42.91 26.90 54.67
N HIS A 384 -43.82 27.41 53.79
CA HIS A 384 -45.22 27.90 54.06
C HIS A 384 -45.49 29.25 54.84
N VAL A 385 -46.56 30.07 54.67
CA VAL A 385 -47.65 30.34 53.67
C VAL A 385 -48.59 31.50 54.19
N ASP A 386 -49.31 32.21 53.29
CA ASP A 386 -50.57 33.01 53.45
C ASP A 386 -50.63 34.27 54.36
N SER A 387 -51.32 35.39 54.09
CA SER A 387 -52.11 35.85 52.94
C SER A 387 -52.55 37.33 53.11
N GLU A 388 -52.09 38.15 52.18
CA GLU A 388 -52.19 39.60 52.10
C GLU A 388 -52.83 39.86 50.69
N GLN A 389 -54.16 39.87 50.59
CA GLN A 389 -54.81 38.84 49.75
C GLN A 389 -55.58 39.28 48.48
N ALA A 390 -55.54 40.54 48.02
CA ALA A 390 -56.12 40.93 46.70
C ALA A 390 -55.30 42.01 45.95
N SER A 391 -54.77 43.01 46.67
CA SER A 391 -53.79 43.98 46.16
C SER A 391 -52.37 43.47 46.33
N GLU A 392 -52.02 42.91 47.50
CA GLU A 392 -50.82 42.10 47.60
C GLU A 392 -51.00 40.77 46.85
N GLN A 393 -52.18 40.24 46.53
CA GLN A 393 -52.24 39.13 45.56
C GLN A 393 -51.68 39.51 44.18
N GLN A 394 -51.85 40.75 43.72
CA GLN A 394 -51.36 41.20 42.41
C GLN A 394 -49.87 41.62 42.47
N GLU A 395 -49.43 42.25 43.55
CA GLU A 395 -48.01 42.54 43.81
C GLU A 395 -47.20 41.28 44.17
N HIS A 396 -47.79 40.34 44.91
CA HIS A 396 -47.29 39.00 45.23
C HIS A 396 -47.37 38.09 44.02
N LEU A 397 -48.34 38.24 43.09
CA LEU A 397 -48.29 37.58 41.78
C LEU A 397 -47.15 38.14 40.92
N ALA A 398 -46.91 39.46 40.93
CA ALA A 398 -45.79 40.08 40.22
C ALA A 398 -44.43 39.66 40.81
N LYS A 399 -44.28 39.67 42.14
CA LYS A 399 -43.10 39.14 42.85
C LYS A 399 -42.93 37.64 42.65
N LYS A 400 -44.00 36.84 42.69
CA LYS A 400 -43.96 35.39 42.41
C LYS A 400 -43.56 35.12 40.96
N ARG A 401 -44.07 35.90 39.99
CA ARG A 401 -43.65 35.84 38.59
C ARG A 401 -42.18 36.23 38.43
N ALA A 402 -41.71 37.27 39.12
CA ALA A 402 -40.30 37.68 39.10
C ALA A 402 -39.38 36.58 39.69
N TRP A 403 -39.80 35.93 40.78
CA TRP A 403 -39.11 34.77 41.35
C TRP A 403 -39.17 33.52 40.47
N ASP A 404 -40.29 33.23 39.82
CA ASP A 404 -40.40 32.10 38.90
C ASP A 404 -39.52 32.30 37.66
N VAL A 405 -39.49 33.52 37.10
CA VAL A 405 -38.57 33.89 36.02
C VAL A 405 -37.11 33.81 36.49
N ALA A 406 -36.79 34.32 37.68
CA ALA A 406 -35.45 34.28 38.23
C ALA A 406 -34.94 32.85 38.51
N MET A 407 -35.81 31.95 39.00
CA MET A 407 -35.46 30.57 39.34
C MET A 407 -35.59 29.59 38.16
N ALA A 408 -36.23 29.98 37.05
CA ALA A 408 -36.42 29.09 35.90
C ALA A 408 -35.12 28.42 35.39
N PRO A 409 -33.98 29.13 35.25
CA PRO A 409 -32.72 28.49 34.87
C PRO A 409 -32.25 27.45 35.88
N ALA A 410 -32.34 27.75 37.18
CA ALA A 410 -31.94 26.84 38.25
C ALA A 410 -32.83 25.58 38.32
N LYS A 411 -34.15 25.71 38.09
CA LYS A 411 -35.10 24.59 38.04
C LYS A 411 -34.81 23.60 36.90
N SER A 412 -34.14 24.05 35.82
CA SER A 412 -33.77 23.22 34.67
C SER A 412 -32.49 22.39 34.88
N LEU A 413 -31.66 22.75 35.87
CA LEU A 413 -30.36 22.10 36.12
C LEU A 413 -30.47 20.60 36.44
N PRO A 414 -31.41 20.10 37.26
CA PRO A 414 -31.48 18.68 37.58
C PRO A 414 -31.80 17.81 36.36
N MET A 415 -32.74 18.25 35.51
CA MET A 415 -33.08 17.55 34.26
C MET A 415 -31.90 17.56 33.29
N ASN A 416 -31.21 18.70 33.17
CA ASN A 416 -30.02 18.82 32.34
C ASN A 416 -28.87 17.92 32.85
N MET A 417 -28.69 17.83 34.17
CA MET A 417 -27.71 16.93 34.79
C MET A 417 -28.07 15.46 34.57
N PHE A 418 -29.34 15.10 34.67
CA PHE A 418 -29.83 13.75 34.37
C PHE A 418 -29.64 13.37 32.89
N MET A 419 -30.00 14.26 31.96
CA MET A 419 -29.75 14.04 30.53
C MET A 419 -28.24 13.91 30.23
N MET A 420 -27.40 14.71 30.90
CA MET A 420 -25.94 14.60 30.77
C MET A 420 -25.39 13.29 31.32
N TYR A 421 -25.96 12.75 32.40
CA TYR A 421 -25.60 11.45 32.95
C TYR A 421 -25.96 10.32 31.96
N MET A 422 -27.19 10.35 31.43
CA MET A 422 -27.67 9.39 30.43
C MET A 422 -26.87 9.42 29.12
N ALA A 423 -26.38 10.60 28.72
CA ALA A 423 -25.64 10.79 27.47
C ALA A 423 -24.21 10.18 27.48
N GLY A 424 -23.71 9.68 28.62
CA GLY A 424 -22.41 9.01 28.71
C GLY A 424 -21.20 9.92 28.43
N ARG A 425 -19.97 9.39 28.43
CA ARG A 425 -18.72 10.17 28.20
C ARG A 425 -18.25 10.21 26.74
N SER A 426 -18.99 9.61 25.81
CA SER A 426 -18.60 9.53 24.40
C SER A 426 -18.88 10.83 23.63
N VAL A 427 -17.98 11.18 22.71
CA VAL A 427 -18.15 12.33 21.81
C VAL A 427 -19.03 11.89 20.63
N SER A 428 -20.34 12.07 20.76
CA SER A 428 -21.32 11.83 19.68
C SER A 428 -22.17 13.07 19.42
N ILE A 429 -22.93 13.06 18.31
CA ILE A 429 -23.68 14.23 17.84
C ILE A 429 -24.74 14.71 18.86
N PHE A 430 -25.37 13.79 19.59
CA PHE A 430 -26.37 14.12 20.61
C PHE A 430 -25.78 14.88 21.82
N PRO A 431 -24.71 14.39 22.49
CA PRO A 431 -23.97 15.13 23.51
C PRO A 431 -23.44 16.49 23.05
N ILE A 432 -22.88 16.58 21.83
CA ILE A 432 -22.35 17.86 21.30
C ILE A 432 -23.48 18.87 21.08
N MET A 433 -24.57 18.45 20.45
CA MET A 433 -25.75 19.30 20.23
C MET A 433 -26.38 19.73 21.56
N MET A 434 -26.46 18.82 22.53
CA MET A 434 -26.96 19.11 23.88
C MET A 434 -26.08 20.14 24.60
N VAL A 435 -24.75 19.94 24.60
CA VAL A 435 -23.79 20.89 25.18
C VAL A 435 -23.87 22.25 24.48
N GLY A 436 -23.97 22.28 23.15
CA GLY A 436 -24.13 23.51 22.38
C GLY A 436 -25.40 24.28 22.76
N MET A 437 -26.55 23.59 22.88
CA MET A 437 -27.79 24.21 23.35
C MET A 437 -27.70 24.69 24.81
N MET A 438 -27.01 23.93 25.68
CA MET A 438 -26.82 24.24 27.10
C MET A 438 -25.80 25.35 27.36
N LEU A 439 -24.88 25.63 26.42
CA LEU A 439 -24.01 26.80 26.48
C LEU A 439 -24.70 28.03 25.88
N TRP A 440 -25.31 27.88 24.71
CA TRP A 440 -25.84 29.01 23.95
C TRP A 440 -27.07 29.66 24.60
N ARG A 441 -28.02 28.86 25.09
CA ARG A 441 -29.26 29.41 25.69
C ARG A 441 -28.98 30.21 26.98
N PRO A 442 -28.20 29.71 27.95
CA PRO A 442 -27.86 30.49 29.14
C PRO A 442 -26.97 31.69 28.84
N ALA A 443 -26.01 31.59 27.92
CA ALA A 443 -25.17 32.72 27.51
C ALA A 443 -26.03 33.85 26.93
N LYS A 444 -26.96 33.52 26.03
CA LYS A 444 -27.92 34.50 25.48
C LYS A 444 -28.80 35.11 26.57
N ALA A 445 -29.23 34.32 27.56
CA ALA A 445 -30.01 34.80 28.69
C ALA A 445 -29.22 35.78 29.58
N LEU A 446 -27.92 35.55 29.79
CA LEU A 446 -27.04 36.45 30.55
C LEU A 446 -26.85 37.81 29.86
N PHE A 447 -26.72 37.85 28.54
CA PHE A 447 -26.66 39.12 27.79
C PHE A 447 -28.01 39.84 27.72
N ALA A 448 -29.12 39.12 27.90
CA ALA A 448 -30.47 39.67 27.85
C ALA A 448 -31.11 39.89 29.23
N VAL A 449 -30.34 39.91 30.33
CA VAL A 449 -30.89 40.05 31.71
C VAL A 449 -31.76 41.29 31.83
N ASN A 450 -31.26 42.46 31.42
CA ASN A 450 -32.03 43.69 31.52
C ASN A 450 -33.29 43.66 30.66
N ALA A 451 -33.22 43.09 29.45
CA ALA A 451 -34.38 42.94 28.57
C ALA A 451 -35.43 41.96 29.12
N THR A 452 -34.99 40.90 29.80
CA THR A 452 -35.87 39.87 30.40
C THR A 452 -36.64 40.41 31.60
N PHE A 453 -36.01 41.27 32.40
CA PHE A 453 -36.63 41.85 33.59
C PHE A 453 -37.30 43.22 33.35
N LYS A 454 -37.05 43.88 32.20
CA LYS A 454 -37.66 45.18 31.87
C LYS A 454 -39.21 45.19 31.97
N PRO A 455 -39.95 44.20 31.46
CA PRO A 455 -41.41 44.17 31.59
C PRO A 455 -41.91 43.99 33.04
N LEU A 456 -41.05 43.50 33.94
CA LEU A 456 -41.34 43.29 35.37
C LEU A 456 -40.97 44.52 36.21
N GLU A 457 -39.98 45.31 35.76
CA GLU A 457 -39.63 46.62 36.33
C GLU A 457 -40.72 47.65 36.03
N ASP A 458 -41.32 47.62 34.83
CA ASP A 458 -42.41 48.51 34.42
C ASP A 458 -43.72 48.28 35.21
N GLN A 459 -43.83 47.19 35.99
CA GLN A 459 -45.01 46.84 36.81
C GLN A 459 -44.92 47.33 38.27
N ASN A 460 -44.07 48.31 38.57
CA ASN A 460 -43.92 48.95 39.90
C ASN A 460 -43.51 47.99 41.04
N THR A 461 -42.88 46.86 40.70
CA THR A 461 -42.20 46.00 41.66
C THR A 461 -40.87 46.66 42.03
N GLY A 462 -40.58 46.89 43.32
CA GLY A 462 -39.35 47.57 43.78
C GLY A 462 -38.02 46.96 43.29
N SER A 463 -36.87 47.44 43.78
CA SER A 463 -35.54 47.04 43.27
C SER A 463 -35.36 45.53 43.03
N MET A 464 -35.29 45.11 41.76
CA MET A 464 -35.20 43.71 41.31
C MET A 464 -33.76 43.16 41.31
N ILE A 465 -32.83 43.81 42.00
CA ILE A 465 -31.39 43.46 41.99
C ILE A 465 -31.16 42.00 42.41
N VAL A 466 -31.81 41.54 43.48
CA VAL A 466 -31.64 40.16 43.98
C VAL A 466 -32.14 39.12 42.98
N HIS A 467 -33.27 39.36 42.32
CA HIS A 467 -33.84 38.45 41.31
C HIS A 467 -32.92 38.33 40.09
N LYS A 468 -32.34 39.45 39.64
CA LYS A 468 -31.35 39.46 38.55
C LYS A 468 -30.10 38.66 38.94
N ILE A 469 -29.60 38.82 40.17
CA ILE A 469 -28.44 38.06 40.67
C ILE A 469 -28.74 36.55 40.65
N ILE A 470 -29.91 36.12 41.13
CA ILE A 470 -30.27 34.69 41.18
C ILE A 470 -30.44 34.11 39.78
N PHE A 471 -31.07 34.85 38.86
CA PHE A 471 -31.16 34.47 37.45
C PHE A 471 -29.79 34.32 36.80
N ILE A 472 -28.86 35.24 37.09
CA ILE A 472 -27.48 35.19 36.61
C ILE A 472 -26.78 33.94 37.17
N LEU A 473 -26.87 33.70 38.49
CA LEU A 473 -26.24 32.53 39.13
C LEU A 473 -26.79 31.20 38.59
N GLY A 474 -28.10 31.10 38.34
CA GLY A 474 -28.71 29.89 37.75
C GLY A 474 -28.22 29.60 36.33
N ASN A 475 -28.09 30.63 35.49
CA ASN A 475 -27.53 30.49 34.14
C ASN A 475 -26.03 30.21 34.15
N LEU A 476 -25.27 30.83 35.07
CA LEU A 476 -23.85 30.51 35.29
C LEU A 476 -23.67 29.06 35.76
N GLY A 477 -24.55 28.55 36.61
CA GLY A 477 -24.58 27.14 37.00
C GLY A 477 -24.82 26.20 35.81
N ALA A 478 -25.69 26.57 34.87
CA ALA A 478 -25.94 25.79 33.66
C ALA A 478 -24.73 25.76 32.72
N ILE A 479 -24.05 26.91 32.58
CA ILE A 479 -22.80 27.03 31.81
C ILE A 479 -21.70 26.21 32.48
N ALA A 480 -21.55 26.30 33.80
CA ALA A 480 -20.57 25.51 34.55
C ALA A 480 -20.83 23.99 34.39
N LEU A 481 -22.09 23.57 34.39
CA LEU A 481 -22.48 22.18 34.13
C LEU A 481 -22.10 21.74 32.71
N ALA A 482 -22.36 22.58 31.71
CA ALA A 482 -21.98 22.31 30.32
C ALA A 482 -20.45 22.27 30.14
N ILE A 483 -19.70 23.17 30.78
CA ILE A 483 -18.23 23.15 30.81
C ILE A 483 -17.72 21.88 31.50
N TYR A 484 -18.32 21.47 32.60
CA TYR A 484 -18.02 20.19 33.25
C TYR A 484 -18.28 19.02 32.29
N LYS A 485 -19.34 19.06 31.48
CA LYS A 485 -19.58 18.03 30.45
C LYS A 485 -18.45 17.99 29.42
N VAL A 486 -18.07 19.14 28.87
CA VAL A 486 -16.96 19.29 27.91
C VAL A 486 -15.65 18.75 28.52
N HIS A 487 -15.39 19.05 29.79
CA HIS A 487 -14.26 18.49 30.53
C HIS A 487 -14.34 16.96 30.67
N THR A 488 -15.49 16.39 31.08
CA THR A 488 -15.67 14.93 31.18
C THR A 488 -15.61 14.21 29.85
N MET A 489 -15.82 14.93 28.74
CA MET A 489 -15.66 14.44 27.37
C MET A 489 -14.22 14.60 26.84
N GLY A 490 -13.28 15.15 27.65
CA GLY A 490 -11.89 15.33 27.26
C GLY A 490 -11.66 16.46 26.25
N LEU A 491 -12.59 17.40 26.13
CA LEU A 491 -12.56 18.49 25.14
C LEU A 491 -12.01 19.82 25.70
N LEU A 492 -11.67 19.86 27.00
CA LEU A 492 -10.90 20.97 27.56
C LEU A 492 -9.42 20.58 27.63
N PRO A 493 -8.50 21.50 27.30
CA PRO A 493 -7.06 21.30 27.47
C PRO A 493 -6.70 21.36 28.97
N ASN A 494 -6.36 20.21 29.54
CA ASN A 494 -6.19 20.03 30.99
C ASN A 494 -4.72 19.93 31.41
N THR A 495 -3.82 19.76 30.43
CA THR A 495 -2.39 19.62 30.65
C THR A 495 -1.63 20.79 30.02
N PRO A 496 -0.48 21.21 30.59
CA PRO A 496 0.35 22.25 29.99
C PRO A 496 0.76 21.95 28.54
N SER A 497 0.80 20.67 28.15
CA SER A 497 1.05 20.20 26.79
C SER A 497 -0.03 20.59 25.79
N ASP A 498 -1.30 20.64 26.20
CA ASP A 498 -2.43 20.93 25.31
C ASP A 498 -2.44 22.41 24.85
N TRP A 499 -1.70 23.28 25.54
CA TRP A 499 -1.63 24.72 25.28
C TRP A 499 -0.41 25.14 24.46
N LEU A 500 0.56 24.23 24.23
CA LEU A 500 1.80 24.55 23.49
C LEU A 500 1.55 24.94 22.03
N GLU A 501 0.43 24.51 21.44
CA GLU A 501 0.05 24.81 20.06
C GLU A 501 -0.47 26.25 19.88
N PHE A 502 -0.91 26.90 20.97
CA PHE A 502 -1.46 28.26 20.94
C PHE A 502 -0.43 29.35 21.30
N ILE A 503 0.80 28.97 21.64
CA ILE A 503 1.90 29.93 21.82
C ILE A 503 2.43 30.29 20.42
N PRO A 504 2.32 31.56 19.96
CA PRO A 504 2.92 31.96 18.69
C PRO A 504 4.43 31.81 18.78
N GLN A 505 4.98 30.90 17.97
CA GLN A 505 6.41 30.69 17.89
C GLN A 505 7.11 31.99 17.45
N PRO A 506 8.15 32.46 18.16
CA PRO A 506 8.85 33.68 17.79
C PRO A 506 9.57 33.49 16.45
N GLN A 507 9.26 34.36 15.50
CA GLN A 507 9.87 34.41 14.18
C GLN A 507 11.37 34.70 14.32
N ARG A 508 12.24 33.73 14.01
CA ARG A 508 13.67 34.01 13.84
C ARG A 508 13.90 34.69 12.50
N VAL A 509 14.01 36.02 12.56
CA VAL A 509 14.48 36.88 11.48
C VAL A 509 16.00 36.78 11.40
N GLN A 510 16.54 36.34 10.26
CA GLN A 510 17.93 36.65 9.88
C GLN A 510 17.91 37.96 9.09
N TYR A 511 18.48 39.02 9.67
CA TYR A 511 18.71 40.28 8.99
C TYR A 511 19.94 40.17 8.08
N SER A 512 19.76 40.42 6.80
CA SER A 512 20.77 40.97 5.90
C SER A 512 20.21 42.28 5.35
N ILE A 513 20.93 43.36 5.63
CA ILE A 513 20.57 44.76 5.46
C ILE A 513 20.48 45.12 3.97
N VAL A 514 19.36 45.68 3.49
CA VAL A 514 19.26 47.00 2.80
C VAL A 514 17.77 47.42 2.69
N SER A 515 17.48 48.54 3.36
CA SER A 515 16.35 49.50 3.27
C SER A 515 14.93 49.04 2.91
N THR A 516 14.09 49.05 3.94
CA THR A 516 12.64 49.27 3.86
C THR A 516 12.34 50.77 3.74
N VAL A 517 11.59 51.21 2.73
CA VAL A 517 10.69 52.38 2.85
C VAL A 517 9.40 52.12 2.08
N CYS A 518 8.30 52.06 2.85
CA CYS A 518 6.89 52.28 2.52
C CYS A 518 6.26 51.60 1.31
N ASN A 519 5.38 50.62 1.59
CA ASN A 519 4.12 50.45 0.87
C ASN A 519 2.95 50.59 1.86
N LYS A 520 2.47 51.83 2.00
CA LYS A 520 1.10 52.14 2.42
C LYS A 520 0.79 53.49 1.79
N TRP A 521 -0.24 53.50 0.94
CA TRP A 521 -0.75 54.58 0.05
C TRP A 521 -0.52 54.29 -1.44
N MET A 522 -1.51 53.63 -2.07
CA MET A 522 -2.15 54.04 -3.33
C MET A 522 -3.00 52.88 -3.88
N SER A 523 -4.18 52.73 -3.31
CA SER A 523 -5.37 52.43 -4.12
C SER A 523 -5.85 53.76 -4.71
N SER A 524 -6.16 53.75 -6.01
CA SER A 524 -6.75 54.85 -6.80
C SER A 524 -5.76 55.90 -7.35
N CYS A 525 -5.15 55.61 -8.49
CA CYS A 525 -5.00 56.59 -9.57
C CYS A 525 -4.55 55.91 -10.87
N SER A 526 -5.26 56.23 -11.94
CA SER A 526 -4.85 56.03 -13.33
C SER A 526 -3.43 56.54 -13.59
N VAL A 527 -2.62 55.74 -14.31
CA VAL A 527 -1.59 56.12 -15.30
C VAL A 527 -0.61 54.93 -15.43
N LEU A 528 -0.86 54.06 -16.41
CA LEU A 528 0.14 53.12 -16.92
C LEU A 528 -0.11 52.85 -18.41
N SER A 529 -0.19 53.95 -19.15
CA SER A 529 -0.05 54.00 -20.62
C SER A 529 1.30 54.60 -21.06
N PHE A 530 2.34 54.60 -20.22
CA PHE A 530 3.56 55.37 -20.56
C PHE A 530 4.94 54.74 -20.26
N VAL A 531 5.06 53.42 -20.05
CA VAL A 531 6.38 52.76 -19.97
C VAL A 531 6.45 51.45 -20.76
N ARG A 532 5.87 51.46 -21.97
CA ARG A 532 6.12 50.43 -23.01
C ARG A 532 6.77 51.03 -24.27
N CYS A 533 7.36 52.22 -24.15
CA CYS A 533 7.89 53.02 -25.28
C CYS A 533 9.33 53.55 -25.06
N SER A 534 10.18 52.86 -24.29
CA SER A 534 11.58 53.32 -24.07
C SER A 534 12.66 52.23 -24.15
N ILE A 535 12.37 51.07 -24.74
CA ILE A 535 13.41 50.09 -25.16
C ILE A 535 13.24 49.79 -26.66
N LEU A 536 13.20 50.85 -27.47
CA LEU A 536 13.24 50.75 -28.93
C LEU A 536 13.97 51.91 -29.62
N ILE A 537 14.71 52.72 -28.87
CA ILE A 537 15.59 53.76 -29.41
C ILE A 537 16.83 53.81 -28.51
N PHE A 538 17.87 53.04 -28.86
CA PHE A 538 19.31 53.28 -28.63
C PHE A 538 20.08 51.97 -28.82
N SER A 539 20.30 51.58 -30.08
CA SER A 539 21.50 50.84 -30.54
C SER A 539 21.37 50.54 -32.05
N THR A 540 21.36 51.58 -32.88
CA THR A 540 21.47 51.45 -34.35
C THR A 540 22.80 51.99 -34.89
N ARG A 541 23.86 52.01 -34.06
CA ARG A 541 25.20 52.42 -34.50
C ARG A 541 26.35 51.46 -34.19
N HIS A 542 26.09 50.26 -33.68
CA HIS A 542 27.13 49.23 -33.48
C HIS A 542 26.81 47.84 -34.06
N LEU A 543 25.69 47.67 -34.77
CA LEU A 543 25.32 46.41 -35.45
C LEU A 543 25.49 46.47 -36.98
N ARG A 544 26.28 47.44 -37.49
CA ARG A 544 26.75 47.48 -38.89
C ARG A 544 28.21 47.06 -39.08
N MET A 545 28.92 46.67 -38.02
CA MET A 545 30.34 46.27 -38.09
C MET A 545 30.64 44.85 -37.58
N LEU A 546 29.66 43.95 -37.55
CA LEU A 546 29.89 42.51 -37.32
C LEU A 546 29.11 41.63 -38.32
N ARG A 547 29.02 42.10 -39.57
CA ARG A 547 28.64 41.30 -40.74
C ARG A 547 29.89 40.93 -41.55
N ALA A 548 30.91 40.40 -40.87
CA ALA A 548 32.13 39.91 -41.52
C ALA A 548 32.89 38.91 -40.62
N SER A 549 32.23 37.88 -40.12
CA SER A 549 32.91 36.63 -39.72
C SER A 549 31.86 35.56 -39.50
N GLY A 550 31.79 34.59 -40.42
CA GLY A 550 30.92 33.43 -40.29
C GLY A 550 31.31 32.61 -39.06
N ASN A 551 30.44 32.57 -38.06
CA ASN A 551 30.39 31.46 -37.11
C ASN A 551 29.01 31.35 -36.45
N SER A 552 28.09 30.74 -37.21
CA SER A 552 26.69 30.46 -36.86
C SER A 552 26.54 29.24 -35.93
N LYS A 553 27.24 29.22 -34.80
CA LYS A 553 27.01 28.19 -33.74
C LYS A 553 26.76 28.80 -32.36
N TYR A 554 27.19 30.04 -32.13
CA TYR A 554 27.06 30.69 -30.83
C TYR A 554 25.69 31.36 -30.63
N LEU A 555 25.13 31.99 -31.68
CA LEU A 555 23.79 32.59 -31.64
C LEU A 555 22.66 31.56 -31.52
N GLN A 556 22.82 30.39 -32.14
CA GLN A 556 21.82 29.30 -32.07
C GLN A 556 21.76 28.69 -30.66
N ARG A 557 22.90 28.61 -29.95
CA ARG A 557 22.96 28.21 -28.53
C ARG A 557 22.36 29.24 -27.58
N LEU A 558 22.53 30.54 -27.88
CA LEU A 558 21.98 31.62 -27.05
C LEU A 558 20.46 31.77 -27.20
N MET A 559 19.91 31.50 -28.39
CA MET A 559 18.45 31.52 -28.59
C MET A 559 17.77 30.24 -28.10
N SER A 560 18.47 29.10 -28.04
CA SER A 560 17.95 27.88 -27.41
C SER A 560 17.92 27.95 -25.87
N SER A 561 18.75 28.81 -25.24
CA SER A 561 18.80 28.92 -23.77
C SER A 561 17.76 29.85 -23.17
N VAL A 562 17.08 30.66 -23.99
CA VAL A 562 16.03 31.61 -23.53
C VAL A 562 14.62 31.00 -23.60
N ASN A 563 14.45 29.87 -24.30
CA ASN A 563 13.17 29.15 -24.44
C ASN A 563 13.16 27.75 -23.79
N ALA A 564 14.15 27.40 -22.97
CA ALA A 564 14.07 26.17 -22.19
C ALA A 564 12.94 26.31 -21.15
N PRO A 565 11.96 25.40 -21.09
CA PRO A 565 10.95 25.42 -20.03
C PRO A 565 11.69 25.37 -18.70
N LEU A 566 11.44 26.34 -17.81
CA LEU A 566 11.88 26.25 -16.42
C LEU A 566 11.39 24.91 -15.88
N VAL A 567 12.33 23.98 -15.61
CA VAL A 567 12.05 22.69 -14.98
C VAL A 567 11.35 22.99 -13.65
N LYS A 568 10.03 22.85 -13.63
CA LYS A 568 9.24 23.00 -12.42
C LYS A 568 9.46 21.74 -11.60
N LYS A 569 10.34 21.84 -10.62
CA LYS A 569 10.49 20.80 -9.59
C LYS A 569 9.13 20.54 -8.95
N ILE A 570 8.65 19.31 -9.04
CA ILE A 570 7.38 18.90 -8.42
C ILE A 570 7.71 18.39 -7.02
N SER A 571 7.47 19.21 -6.00
CA SER A 571 7.60 18.79 -4.59
C SER A 571 6.31 18.26 -4.00
N ARG A 572 5.16 18.61 -4.60
CA ARG A 572 3.83 18.21 -4.14
C ARG A 572 2.92 17.90 -5.33
N VAL A 573 2.26 16.75 -5.27
CA VAL A 573 1.29 16.30 -6.28
C VAL A 573 -0.09 16.15 -5.66
N LEU A 574 -1.07 16.80 -6.27
CA LEU A 574 -2.47 16.48 -6.01
C LEU A 574 -2.90 15.31 -6.88
N ILE A 575 -3.54 14.33 -6.27
CA ILE A 575 -4.03 13.14 -6.95
C ILE A 575 -5.53 13.32 -7.14
N ALA A 576 -5.93 13.65 -8.36
CA ALA A 576 -7.33 13.94 -8.72
C ALA A 576 -8.12 12.64 -8.96
N ASN A 577 -8.01 11.69 -8.02
CA ASN A 577 -8.61 10.37 -8.10
C ASN A 577 -8.81 9.76 -6.70
N ARG A 578 -9.37 8.55 -6.64
CA ARG A 578 -9.72 7.81 -5.41
C ARG A 578 -9.28 6.35 -5.48
N GLY A 579 -9.56 5.60 -4.41
CA GLY A 579 -9.41 4.14 -4.39
C GLY A 579 -7.96 3.67 -4.56
N GLU A 580 -7.79 2.51 -5.20
CA GLU A 580 -6.47 1.87 -5.34
C GLU A 580 -5.46 2.74 -6.10
N ILE A 581 -5.90 3.40 -7.19
CA ILE A 581 -5.01 4.22 -8.02
C ILE A 581 -4.46 5.42 -7.28
N ALA A 582 -5.23 6.02 -6.38
CA ALA A 582 -4.73 7.10 -5.56
C ALA A 582 -3.56 6.63 -4.68
N ILE A 583 -3.70 5.44 -4.06
CA ILE A 583 -2.64 4.83 -3.26
C ILE A 583 -1.45 4.42 -4.14
N ARG A 584 -1.70 3.85 -5.32
CA ARG A 584 -0.66 3.47 -6.29
C ARG A 584 0.19 4.69 -6.66
N VAL A 585 -0.43 5.84 -6.89
CA VAL A 585 0.29 7.08 -7.21
C VAL A 585 1.03 7.61 -5.97
N MET A 586 0.39 7.61 -4.80
CA MET A 586 1.03 8.01 -3.53
C MET A 586 2.29 7.19 -3.25
N LYS A 587 2.26 5.87 -3.49
CA LYS A 587 3.43 4.99 -3.27
C LYS A 587 4.64 5.44 -4.09
N SER A 588 4.47 5.74 -5.38
CA SER A 588 5.58 6.21 -6.22
C SER A 588 5.97 7.66 -5.91
N ALA A 589 5.00 8.54 -5.65
CA ALA A 589 5.29 9.91 -5.24
C ALA A 589 6.14 9.93 -3.96
N ARG A 590 5.77 9.12 -2.97
CA ARG A 590 6.49 8.98 -1.69
C ARG A 590 7.92 8.47 -1.90
N LYS A 591 8.10 7.39 -2.68
CA LYS A 591 9.42 6.88 -3.11
C LYS A 591 10.29 7.94 -3.81
N MET A 592 9.69 8.99 -4.38
CA MET A 592 10.39 10.10 -5.01
C MET A 592 10.56 11.33 -4.10
N GLY A 593 10.18 11.23 -2.82
CA GLY A 593 10.17 12.35 -1.87
C GLY A 593 9.16 13.46 -2.23
N ILE A 594 8.11 13.14 -2.99
CA ILE A 594 7.06 14.07 -3.40
C ILE A 594 5.87 13.93 -2.45
N GLU A 595 5.49 15.04 -1.81
CA GLU A 595 4.34 15.07 -0.91
C GLU A 595 3.03 14.85 -1.68
N SER A 596 2.20 13.94 -1.18
CA SER A 596 0.96 13.51 -1.80
C SER A 596 -0.26 14.22 -1.19
N VAL A 597 -1.10 14.79 -2.04
CA VAL A 597 -2.35 15.44 -1.65
C VAL A 597 -3.53 14.67 -2.27
N ALA A 598 -4.34 14.04 -1.43
CA ALA A 598 -5.60 13.43 -1.84
C ALA A 598 -6.74 14.45 -1.88
N VAL A 599 -7.74 14.14 -2.70
CA VAL A 599 -9.06 14.78 -2.66
C VAL A 599 -10.14 13.74 -2.40
N PHE A 600 -11.14 14.08 -1.58
CA PHE A 600 -12.18 13.13 -1.19
C PHE A 600 -13.58 13.74 -1.15
N SER A 601 -14.57 12.95 -1.55
CA SER A 601 -15.99 13.28 -1.36
C SER A 601 -16.47 12.91 0.04
N ASP A 602 -17.68 13.31 0.43
CA ASP A 602 -18.29 12.88 1.70
C ASP A 602 -18.33 11.35 1.89
N ALA A 603 -18.53 10.58 0.81
CA ALA A 603 -18.54 9.11 0.87
C ALA A 603 -17.13 8.51 1.09
N ASP A 604 -16.08 9.22 0.70
CA ASP A 604 -14.69 8.74 0.79
C ASP A 604 -13.96 9.23 2.04
N ARG A 605 -14.62 9.96 2.94
CA ARG A 605 -14.00 10.58 4.14
C ARG A 605 -13.16 9.61 4.98
N ASN A 606 -13.57 8.35 5.06
CA ASN A 606 -12.90 7.31 5.83
C ASN A 606 -12.12 6.31 4.94
N ALA A 607 -12.03 6.55 3.63
CA ALA A 607 -11.38 5.63 2.69
C ALA A 607 -9.88 5.50 2.96
N LEU A 608 -9.31 4.35 2.59
CA LEU A 608 -7.91 4.04 2.84
C LEU A 608 -6.94 5.07 2.23
N PHE A 609 -7.22 5.56 1.02
CA PHE A 609 -6.34 6.52 0.34
C PHE A 609 -6.31 7.88 1.04
N VAL A 610 -7.40 8.29 1.69
CA VAL A 610 -7.47 9.53 2.50
C VAL A 610 -6.57 9.40 3.72
N LYS A 611 -6.63 8.25 4.39
CA LYS A 611 -5.79 7.94 5.56
C LYS A 611 -4.30 7.82 5.21
N LYS A 612 -3.96 7.49 3.96
CA LYS A 612 -2.58 7.28 3.50
C LYS A 612 -1.91 8.53 2.93
N ALA A 613 -2.67 9.51 2.45
CA ALA A 613 -2.12 10.73 1.89
C ALA A 613 -1.49 11.61 2.97
N ASP A 614 -0.47 12.40 2.61
CA ASP A 614 0.15 13.35 3.54
C ASP A 614 -0.82 14.48 3.89
N LYS A 615 -1.66 14.86 2.91
CA LYS A 615 -2.79 15.77 3.09
C LYS A 615 -4.00 15.28 2.33
N ALA A 616 -5.20 15.59 2.82
CA ALA A 616 -6.44 15.29 2.15
C ALA A 616 -7.42 16.46 2.23
N PHE A 617 -8.04 16.79 1.10
CA PHE A 617 -8.98 17.91 0.99
C PHE A 617 -10.37 17.45 0.59
N HIS A 618 -11.38 17.97 1.27
CA HIS A 618 -12.77 17.66 0.98
C HIS A 618 -13.24 18.40 -0.27
N ILE A 619 -13.79 17.68 -1.24
CA ILE A 619 -14.24 18.20 -2.54
C ILE A 619 -15.75 18.05 -2.76
N GLY A 620 -16.57 17.80 -1.73
CA GLY A 620 -18.03 17.90 -1.81
C GLY A 620 -18.78 16.56 -1.76
N PRO A 621 -20.05 16.53 -2.21
CA PRO A 621 -20.93 15.41 -2.00
C PRO A 621 -20.51 14.17 -2.81
N PRO A 622 -21.10 12.98 -2.52
CA PRO A 622 -20.68 11.73 -3.15
C PRO A 622 -20.79 11.69 -4.69
N ALA A 623 -21.75 12.43 -5.27
CA ALA A 623 -21.94 12.47 -6.71
C ALA A 623 -20.67 12.98 -7.42
N ALA A 624 -20.11 12.18 -8.33
CA ALA A 624 -18.85 12.49 -9.00
C ALA A 624 -18.89 13.82 -9.79
N ALA A 625 -20.03 14.15 -10.39
CA ALA A 625 -20.24 15.40 -11.13
C ALA A 625 -19.99 16.66 -10.26
N GLU A 626 -20.29 16.56 -8.97
CA GLU A 626 -20.17 17.65 -8.01
C GLU A 626 -18.87 17.59 -7.20
N SER A 627 -18.12 16.50 -7.32
CA SER A 627 -16.84 16.23 -6.63
C SER A 627 -15.71 15.97 -7.63
N TYR A 628 -15.37 14.70 -7.90
CA TYR A 628 -14.19 14.30 -8.68
C TYR A 628 -14.16 14.79 -10.14
N LEU A 629 -15.31 15.12 -10.73
CA LEU A 629 -15.42 15.68 -12.09
C LEU A 629 -15.53 17.21 -12.09
N ASN A 630 -15.58 17.84 -10.92
CA ASN A 630 -15.66 19.31 -10.80
C ASN A 630 -14.28 19.93 -10.99
N ILE A 631 -13.98 20.33 -12.22
CA ILE A 631 -12.69 20.90 -12.64
C ILE A 631 -12.27 22.08 -11.75
N ASP A 632 -13.16 23.05 -11.55
CA ASP A 632 -12.83 24.28 -10.80
C ASP A 632 -12.43 23.94 -9.36
N LYS A 633 -13.19 23.05 -8.72
CA LYS A 633 -12.92 22.65 -7.35
C LYS A 633 -11.60 21.91 -7.19
N ILE A 634 -11.23 21.06 -8.15
CA ILE A 634 -9.94 20.36 -8.14
C ILE A 634 -8.78 21.35 -8.32
N ILE A 635 -8.91 22.30 -9.25
CA ILE A 635 -7.89 23.34 -9.49
C ILE A 635 -7.72 24.25 -8.27
N ASP A 636 -8.81 24.75 -7.70
CA ASP A 636 -8.79 25.59 -6.50
C ASP A 636 -8.16 24.85 -5.31
N THR A 637 -8.49 23.56 -5.16
CA THR A 637 -7.90 22.70 -4.14
C THR A 637 -6.41 22.53 -4.36
N ALA A 638 -5.96 22.28 -5.60
CA ALA A 638 -4.54 22.15 -5.93
C ALA A 638 -3.76 23.43 -5.61
N LEU A 639 -4.32 24.60 -5.94
CA LEU A 639 -3.73 25.91 -5.65
C LEU A 639 -3.64 26.16 -4.14
N SER A 640 -4.73 25.93 -3.40
CA SER A 640 -4.77 26.11 -1.94
C SER A 640 -3.84 25.14 -1.21
N ALA A 641 -3.72 23.92 -1.72
CA ALA A 641 -2.81 22.91 -1.22
C ALA A 641 -1.36 23.16 -1.68
N GLY A 642 -1.09 24.16 -2.53
CA GLY A 642 0.24 24.45 -3.05
C GLY A 642 0.86 23.31 -3.86
N ALA A 643 0.05 22.51 -4.58
CA ALA A 643 0.53 21.45 -5.45
C ALA A 643 1.07 22.01 -6.76
N GLN A 644 2.26 21.54 -7.18
CA GLN A 644 2.86 21.97 -8.46
C GLN A 644 2.38 21.10 -9.63
N GLY A 645 1.94 19.88 -9.35
CA GLY A 645 1.41 18.95 -10.34
C GLY A 645 0.11 18.30 -9.92
N ILE A 646 -0.71 17.91 -10.89
CA ILE A 646 -1.88 17.07 -10.68
C ILE A 646 -1.69 15.75 -11.44
N HIS A 647 -1.77 14.64 -10.71
CA HIS A 647 -1.85 13.32 -11.31
C HIS A 647 -3.32 12.88 -11.39
N PRO A 648 -3.88 12.69 -12.59
CA PRO A 648 -5.30 12.37 -12.73
C PRO A 648 -5.61 10.89 -12.51
N GLY A 649 -4.59 10.01 -12.51
CA GLY A 649 -4.80 8.56 -12.47
C GLY A 649 -5.44 8.08 -13.76
N TYR A 650 -6.52 7.30 -13.64
CA TYR A 650 -7.34 6.86 -14.77
C TYR A 650 -8.83 7.11 -14.52
N GLY A 651 -9.63 7.21 -15.59
CA GLY A 651 -11.02 7.66 -15.47
C GLY A 651 -11.12 9.12 -14.98
N PHE A 652 -12.32 9.53 -14.56
CA PHE A 652 -12.63 10.91 -14.15
C PHE A 652 -12.13 11.97 -15.15
N LEU A 653 -11.12 12.76 -14.75
CA LEU A 653 -10.60 13.88 -15.53
C LEU A 653 -9.32 13.56 -16.33
N SER A 654 -8.85 12.31 -16.30
CA SER A 654 -7.58 11.90 -16.94
C SER A 654 -7.52 12.09 -18.46
N GLU A 655 -8.66 12.01 -19.14
CA GLU A 655 -8.77 12.16 -20.60
C GLU A 655 -9.57 13.42 -20.97
N ASN A 656 -9.72 14.36 -20.03
CA ASN A 656 -10.48 15.58 -20.25
C ASN A 656 -9.56 16.72 -20.71
N ALA A 657 -9.62 17.06 -21.99
CA ALA A 657 -8.80 18.12 -22.58
C ALA A 657 -8.99 19.49 -21.89
N LYS A 658 -10.23 19.83 -21.52
CA LYS A 658 -10.55 21.08 -20.80
C LYS A 658 -9.88 21.11 -19.43
N PHE A 659 -9.82 19.99 -18.71
CA PHE A 659 -9.12 19.92 -17.44
C PHE A 659 -7.61 20.15 -17.59
N ALA A 660 -6.98 19.51 -18.58
CA ALA A 660 -5.55 19.71 -18.86
C ALA A 660 -5.24 21.17 -19.25
N GLU A 661 -6.12 21.84 -20.00
CA GLU A 661 -6.01 23.27 -20.28
C GLU A 661 -6.09 24.12 -19.02
N ARG A 662 -7.08 23.85 -18.16
CA ARG A 662 -7.25 24.57 -16.90
C ARG A 662 -6.07 24.39 -15.95
N CYS A 663 -5.43 23.21 -15.94
CA CYS A 663 -4.17 23.01 -15.23
C CYS A 663 -3.08 23.95 -15.76
N ALA A 664 -2.91 24.03 -17.10
CA ALA A 664 -1.92 24.89 -17.73
C ALA A 664 -2.17 26.38 -17.46
N GLU A 665 -3.43 26.83 -17.55
CA GLU A 665 -3.85 28.20 -17.22
C GLU A 665 -3.57 28.57 -15.74
N ALA A 666 -3.78 27.63 -14.83
CA ALA A 666 -3.47 27.78 -13.41
C ALA A 666 -1.97 27.62 -13.08
N GLY A 667 -1.13 27.33 -14.08
CA GLY A 667 0.30 27.10 -13.88
C GLY A 667 0.64 25.79 -13.16
N ILE A 668 -0.27 24.82 -13.17
CA ILE A 668 -0.11 23.48 -12.58
C ILE A 668 0.30 22.49 -13.68
N VAL A 669 1.28 21.64 -13.39
CA VAL A 669 1.72 20.59 -14.32
C VAL A 669 0.69 19.47 -14.35
N PHE A 670 0.03 19.27 -15.49
CA PHE A 670 -0.79 18.08 -15.72
C PHE A 670 0.12 16.88 -15.99
N ILE A 671 0.12 15.89 -15.09
CA ILE A 671 0.98 14.69 -15.21
C ILE A 671 0.30 13.70 -16.15
N GLY A 672 0.46 13.94 -17.46
CA GLY A 672 -0.18 13.21 -18.53
C GLY A 672 0.16 13.81 -19.90
N PRO A 673 -0.53 13.36 -20.96
CA PRO A 673 -0.29 13.86 -22.30
C PRO A 673 -0.70 15.32 -22.48
N PRO A 674 -0.14 16.01 -23.50
CA PRO A 674 -0.50 17.39 -23.78
C PRO A 674 -1.96 17.48 -24.26
N VAL A 675 -2.60 18.64 -24.03
CA VAL A 675 -3.99 18.93 -24.41
C VAL A 675 -4.29 18.54 -25.86
N LYS A 676 -3.37 18.85 -26.78
CA LYS A 676 -3.52 18.54 -28.21
C LYS A 676 -3.64 17.04 -28.44
N ALA A 677 -2.79 16.22 -27.81
CA ALA A 677 -2.84 14.77 -27.96
C ALA A 677 -4.15 14.18 -27.40
N ILE A 678 -4.64 14.71 -26.28
CA ILE A 678 -5.95 14.31 -25.71
C ILE A 678 -7.09 14.64 -26.70
N ARG A 679 -7.06 15.81 -27.34
CA ARG A 679 -8.06 16.20 -28.35
C ARG A 679 -7.97 15.37 -29.62
N ASP A 680 -6.76 15.19 -30.13
CA ASP A 680 -6.49 14.45 -31.37
C ASP A 680 -7.03 13.02 -31.26
N MET A 681 -6.89 12.39 -30.10
CA MET A 681 -7.36 11.03 -29.82
C MET A 681 -8.79 10.96 -29.27
N GLY A 682 -9.45 12.10 -29.01
CA GLY A 682 -10.76 12.15 -28.37
C GLY A 682 -11.94 11.74 -29.27
N THR A 683 -11.78 11.82 -30.60
CA THR A 683 -12.80 11.36 -31.57
C THR A 683 -12.24 10.26 -32.46
N LYS A 684 -13.05 9.22 -32.70
CA LYS A 684 -12.60 8.04 -33.46
C LYS A 684 -12.22 8.36 -34.90
N SER A 685 -12.93 9.29 -35.55
CA SER A 685 -12.67 9.70 -36.93
C SER A 685 -11.33 10.41 -37.07
N LEU A 686 -11.06 11.43 -36.24
CA LEU A 686 -9.79 12.15 -36.24
C LEU A 686 -8.63 11.23 -35.87
N ALA A 687 -8.80 10.41 -34.83
CA ALA A 687 -7.77 9.46 -34.40
C ALA A 687 -7.39 8.50 -35.54
N LYS A 688 -8.38 7.93 -36.24
CA LYS A 688 -8.13 7.04 -37.38
C LYS A 688 -7.42 7.72 -38.54
N GLN A 689 -7.80 8.95 -38.87
CA GLN A 689 -7.13 9.72 -39.91
C GLN A 689 -5.65 9.93 -39.56
N ILE A 690 -5.35 10.37 -38.33
CA ILE A 690 -3.96 10.56 -37.87
C ILE A 690 -3.18 9.24 -37.92
N MET A 691 -3.80 8.13 -37.51
CA MET A 691 -3.17 6.81 -37.55
C MET A 691 -2.91 6.33 -38.98
N GLN A 692 -3.83 6.57 -39.92
CA GLN A 692 -3.63 6.29 -41.35
C GLN A 692 -2.44 7.08 -41.90
N ASP A 693 -2.39 8.39 -41.64
CA ASP A 693 -1.30 9.28 -42.07
C ASP A 693 0.05 8.85 -41.47
N ALA A 694 0.03 8.33 -40.23
CA ALA A 694 1.19 7.77 -39.53
C ALA A 694 1.57 6.34 -39.96
N LYS A 695 0.87 5.75 -40.93
CA LYS A 695 1.09 4.36 -41.40
C LYS A 695 0.93 3.34 -40.26
N VAL A 696 -0.02 3.57 -39.36
CA VAL A 696 -0.48 2.61 -38.37
C VAL A 696 -1.65 1.85 -39.00
N PRO A 697 -1.66 0.51 -39.01
CA PRO A 697 -2.77 -0.25 -39.57
C PRO A 697 -4.09 0.10 -38.89
N VAL A 698 -5.12 0.47 -39.64
CA VAL A 698 -6.47 0.71 -39.13
C VAL A 698 -7.46 -0.24 -39.78
N VAL A 699 -8.54 -0.57 -39.08
CA VAL A 699 -9.62 -1.38 -39.66
C VAL A 699 -10.20 -0.64 -40.87
N GLN A 700 -10.38 -1.35 -41.99
CA GLN A 700 -11.05 -0.81 -43.16
C GLN A 700 -12.45 -0.32 -42.77
N GLY A 701 -12.77 0.91 -43.09
CA GLY A 701 -14.05 1.49 -42.72
C GLY A 701 -14.35 2.81 -43.44
N PHE A 702 -15.60 3.23 -43.33
CA PHE A 702 -16.09 4.50 -43.81
C PHE A 702 -16.50 5.39 -42.64
N HIS A 703 -16.08 6.65 -42.71
CA HIS A 703 -16.29 7.68 -41.70
C HIS A 703 -16.35 9.09 -42.33
N GLY A 704 -16.86 9.16 -43.56
CA GLY A 704 -17.01 10.43 -44.28
C GLY A 704 -18.17 11.28 -43.74
N SER A 705 -18.25 12.52 -44.20
CA SER A 705 -19.28 13.48 -43.81
C SER A 705 -20.67 13.14 -44.35
N ASP A 706 -20.78 12.36 -45.43
CA ASP A 706 -22.06 11.89 -45.96
C ASP A 706 -22.57 10.70 -45.13
N GLN A 707 -23.47 11.01 -44.21
CA GLN A 707 -24.13 10.09 -43.29
C GLN A 707 -25.50 9.62 -43.81
N SER A 708 -25.75 9.60 -45.12
CA SER A 708 -26.99 9.00 -45.65
C SER A 708 -26.98 7.46 -45.55
N ASP A 709 -28.13 6.85 -45.24
CA ASP A 709 -28.24 5.39 -45.07
C ASP A 709 -27.81 4.61 -46.33
N ASP A 710 -28.14 5.13 -47.52
CA ASP A 710 -27.71 4.54 -48.79
C ASP A 710 -26.20 4.59 -48.98
N ASN A 711 -25.55 5.70 -48.62
CA ASN A 711 -24.10 5.82 -48.72
C ASN A 711 -23.40 4.87 -47.74
N LEU A 712 -23.88 4.79 -46.49
CA LEU A 712 -23.37 3.85 -45.49
C LEU A 712 -23.53 2.39 -45.97
N ARG A 713 -24.64 2.05 -46.63
CA ARG A 713 -24.88 0.73 -47.22
C ARG A 713 -23.93 0.42 -48.37
N VAL A 714 -23.73 1.34 -49.31
CA VAL A 714 -22.77 1.18 -50.42
C VAL A 714 -21.36 0.94 -49.89
N HIS A 715 -20.96 1.68 -48.85
CA HIS A 715 -19.67 1.46 -48.20
C HIS A 715 -19.59 0.12 -47.46
N ALA A 716 -20.66 -0.33 -46.79
CA ALA A 716 -20.72 -1.66 -46.20
C ALA A 716 -20.55 -2.78 -47.22
N GLU A 717 -21.21 -2.66 -48.39
CA GLU A 717 -21.07 -3.60 -49.51
C GLU A 717 -19.63 -3.62 -50.05
N LYS A 718 -19.00 -2.44 -50.18
CA LYS A 718 -17.60 -2.31 -50.63
C LYS A 718 -16.59 -2.91 -49.64
N ILE A 719 -16.81 -2.75 -48.34
CA ILE A 719 -15.98 -3.34 -47.28
C ILE A 719 -16.17 -4.87 -47.23
N GLY A 720 -17.40 -5.32 -47.51
CA GLY A 720 -17.80 -6.72 -47.48
C GLY A 720 -18.19 -7.18 -46.08
N TYR A 721 -19.34 -7.87 -45.99
CA TYR A 721 -19.90 -8.39 -44.74
C TYR A 721 -19.07 -9.54 -44.14
N PRO A 722 -19.12 -9.78 -42.81
CA PRO A 722 -19.81 -8.97 -41.79
C PRO A 722 -19.13 -7.60 -41.57
N VAL A 723 -19.94 -6.59 -41.25
CA VAL A 723 -19.52 -5.23 -40.90
C VAL A 723 -20.02 -4.84 -39.51
N MET A 724 -19.27 -3.99 -38.83
CA MET A 724 -19.60 -3.41 -37.54
C MET A 724 -19.98 -1.95 -37.72
N LEU A 725 -21.18 -1.61 -37.26
CA LEU A 725 -21.68 -0.25 -37.14
C LEU A 725 -21.32 0.29 -35.76
N LYS A 726 -20.70 1.46 -35.70
CA LYS A 726 -20.31 2.12 -34.43
C LYS A 726 -20.70 3.59 -34.44
N ALA A 727 -21.13 4.13 -33.31
CA ALA A 727 -21.26 5.57 -33.16
C ALA A 727 -19.89 6.26 -33.23
N VAL A 728 -19.82 7.41 -33.90
CA VAL A 728 -18.62 8.26 -33.97
C VAL A 728 -18.23 8.77 -32.57
N TYR A 729 -19.25 9.14 -31.79
CA TYR A 729 -19.11 9.62 -30.42
C TYR A 729 -19.39 8.49 -29.41
N GLY A 730 -18.60 8.43 -28.34
CA GLY A 730 -18.81 7.51 -27.22
C GLY A 730 -17.91 6.27 -27.19
N GLY A 731 -17.65 5.77 -25.97
CA GLY A 731 -16.86 4.57 -25.67
C GLY A 731 -17.69 3.49 -24.95
N GLY A 732 -17.09 2.33 -24.67
CA GLY A 732 -17.72 1.25 -23.88
C GLY A 732 -18.76 0.41 -24.62
N GLY A 733 -18.73 0.40 -25.95
CA GLY A 733 -19.54 -0.48 -26.79
C GLY A 733 -21.01 -0.12 -26.98
N LYS A 734 -21.46 1.01 -26.43
CA LYS A 734 -22.81 1.55 -26.67
C LYS A 734 -22.95 2.03 -28.12
N GLY A 735 -24.08 1.71 -28.75
CA GLY A 735 -24.37 2.04 -30.14
C GLY A 735 -23.58 1.22 -31.16
N MET A 736 -23.07 0.04 -30.77
CA MET A 736 -22.43 -0.90 -31.69
C MET A 736 -23.40 -1.99 -32.15
N ARG A 737 -23.40 -2.30 -33.46
CA ARG A 737 -24.19 -3.40 -34.04
C ARG A 737 -23.39 -4.11 -35.12
N ILE A 738 -23.49 -5.44 -35.15
CA ILE A 738 -22.93 -6.25 -36.23
C ILE A 738 -24.03 -6.47 -37.25
N ALA A 739 -23.73 -6.19 -38.51
CA ALA A 739 -24.51 -6.60 -39.67
C ALA A 739 -23.75 -7.72 -40.38
N TRP A 740 -24.31 -8.93 -40.37
CA TRP A 740 -23.79 -10.14 -41.00
C TRP A 740 -24.11 -10.24 -42.48
N SER A 741 -25.16 -9.57 -42.93
CA SER A 741 -25.63 -9.62 -44.31
C SER A 741 -26.23 -8.29 -44.76
N PRO A 742 -26.37 -8.05 -46.08
CA PRO A 742 -27.03 -6.85 -46.60
C PRO A 742 -28.48 -6.69 -46.11
N SER A 743 -29.21 -7.79 -45.94
CA SER A 743 -30.63 -7.76 -45.57
C SER A 743 -30.90 -7.26 -44.15
N GLU A 744 -29.93 -7.39 -43.24
CA GLU A 744 -30.07 -6.91 -41.85
C GLU A 744 -29.47 -5.51 -41.63
N PHE A 745 -28.74 -4.96 -42.61
CA PHE A 745 -27.98 -3.71 -42.44
C PHE A 745 -28.86 -2.54 -41.99
N SER A 746 -29.98 -2.30 -42.66
CA SER A 746 -30.88 -1.17 -42.36
C SER A 746 -31.48 -1.26 -40.96
N GLU A 747 -31.86 -2.46 -40.51
CA GLU A 747 -32.38 -2.68 -39.14
C GLU A 747 -31.30 -2.41 -38.10
N LYS A 748 -30.09 -2.95 -38.31
CA LYS A 748 -28.95 -2.76 -37.40
C LYS A 748 -28.52 -1.30 -37.35
N LEU A 749 -28.52 -0.58 -38.47
CA LEU A 749 -28.18 0.84 -38.55
C LEU A 749 -29.18 1.70 -37.78
N ALA A 750 -30.49 1.50 -38.00
CA ALA A 750 -31.53 2.21 -37.26
C ALA A 750 -31.43 1.94 -35.75
N SER A 751 -31.18 0.69 -35.36
CA SER A 751 -30.96 0.32 -33.94
C SER A 751 -29.75 1.03 -33.35
N ALA A 752 -28.62 1.06 -34.07
CA ALA A 752 -27.38 1.68 -33.63
C ALA A 752 -27.51 3.20 -33.49
N ARG A 753 -28.14 3.88 -34.46
CA ARG A 753 -28.40 5.33 -34.41
C ARG A 753 -29.32 5.73 -33.26
N ASN A 754 -30.39 4.97 -33.05
CA ASN A 754 -31.32 5.25 -31.94
C ASN A 754 -30.61 5.15 -30.58
N GLU A 755 -29.70 4.19 -30.43
CA GLU A 755 -28.90 4.07 -29.21
C GLU A 755 -27.85 5.17 -29.09
N ALA A 756 -27.20 5.54 -30.20
CA ALA A 756 -26.23 6.63 -30.26
C ALA A 756 -26.87 7.98 -29.91
N MET A 757 -28.05 8.28 -30.48
CA MET A 757 -28.82 9.49 -30.16
C MET A 757 -29.23 9.54 -28.70
N LYS A 758 -29.73 8.44 -28.15
CA LYS A 758 -30.12 8.38 -26.74
C LYS A 758 -28.93 8.56 -25.80
N SER A 759 -27.77 8.02 -26.17
CA SER A 759 -26.59 7.98 -25.30
C SER A 759 -25.72 9.23 -25.42
N PHE A 760 -25.63 9.83 -26.61
CA PHE A 760 -24.64 10.85 -26.97
C PHE A 760 -25.24 12.08 -27.65
N GLY A 761 -26.53 12.07 -27.99
CA GLY A 761 -27.18 13.17 -28.69
C GLY A 761 -26.69 13.37 -30.13
N ASN A 762 -26.03 12.36 -30.71
CA ASN A 762 -25.45 12.40 -32.04
C ASN A 762 -25.68 11.04 -32.75
N ASP A 763 -26.13 11.07 -34.01
CA ASP A 763 -26.45 9.87 -34.81
C ASP A 763 -25.41 9.55 -35.90
N GLU A 764 -24.26 10.24 -35.91
CA GLU A 764 -23.18 9.94 -36.85
C GLU A 764 -22.60 8.54 -36.58
N MET A 765 -22.45 7.79 -37.66
CA MET A 765 -22.06 6.39 -37.65
C MET A 765 -20.75 6.15 -38.42
N LEU A 766 -20.06 5.10 -38.00
CA LEU A 766 -18.89 4.50 -38.61
C LEU A 766 -19.27 3.10 -39.10
N VAL A 767 -18.90 2.76 -40.34
CA VAL A 767 -19.02 1.39 -40.87
C VAL A 767 -17.62 0.80 -40.96
N GLU A 768 -17.36 -0.29 -40.25
CA GLU A 768 -16.03 -0.91 -40.18
C GLU A 768 -16.12 -2.39 -40.52
N LYS A 769 -15.04 -2.96 -41.05
CA LYS A 769 -14.93 -4.41 -41.19
C LYS A 769 -15.04 -5.06 -39.81
N PHE A 770 -15.92 -6.05 -39.67
CA PHE A 770 -15.97 -6.84 -38.45
C PHE A 770 -14.83 -7.87 -38.48
N VAL A 771 -14.01 -7.88 -37.43
CA VAL A 771 -12.93 -8.86 -37.24
C VAL A 771 -13.50 -9.99 -36.39
N GLU A 772 -13.61 -11.18 -36.97
CA GLU A 772 -14.10 -12.36 -36.28
C GLU A 772 -13.04 -12.92 -35.32
N ARG A 773 -13.49 -13.38 -34.15
CA ARG A 773 -12.63 -13.87 -33.04
C ARG A 773 -11.44 -12.95 -32.74
N PRO A 774 -11.67 -11.66 -32.46
CA PRO A 774 -10.60 -10.73 -32.21
C PRO A 774 -10.02 -10.93 -30.81
N ARG A 775 -8.70 -10.79 -30.71
CA ARG A 775 -7.99 -10.59 -29.44
C ARG A 775 -7.84 -9.11 -29.19
N HIS A 776 -8.13 -8.69 -27.96
CA HIS A 776 -7.88 -7.33 -27.53
C HIS A 776 -6.44 -7.26 -27.01
N VAL A 777 -5.53 -6.73 -27.83
CA VAL A 777 -4.11 -6.60 -27.50
C VAL A 777 -3.77 -5.12 -27.46
N GLU A 778 -3.09 -4.70 -26.41
CA GLU A 778 -2.75 -3.30 -26.22
C GLU A 778 -1.27 -3.11 -25.95
N VAL A 779 -0.69 -1.99 -26.37
CA VAL A 779 0.73 -1.71 -26.20
C VAL A 779 0.91 -0.53 -25.27
N GLN A 780 1.69 -0.73 -24.20
CA GLN A 780 2.11 0.37 -23.34
C GLN A 780 3.11 1.23 -24.09
N VAL A 781 2.85 2.53 -24.18
CA VAL A 781 3.79 3.52 -24.75
C VAL A 781 4.13 4.59 -23.74
N PHE A 782 5.32 5.17 -23.92
CA PHE A 782 5.80 6.32 -23.20
C PHE A 782 6.43 7.32 -24.16
N GLY A 783 6.11 8.61 -23.99
CA GLY A 783 6.75 9.72 -24.68
C GLY A 783 7.30 10.75 -23.69
N ASP A 784 8.39 11.43 -24.04
CA ASP A 784 8.92 12.55 -23.25
C ASP A 784 8.86 13.90 -23.99
N HIS A 785 9.17 14.99 -23.30
CA HIS A 785 9.22 16.33 -23.89
C HIS A 785 10.36 16.53 -24.90
N HIS A 786 11.19 15.50 -25.14
CA HIS A 786 12.37 15.54 -26.00
C HIS A 786 12.15 14.74 -27.30
N ASN A 787 10.90 14.38 -27.61
CA ASN A 787 10.50 13.56 -28.76
C ASN A 787 11.11 12.15 -28.75
N ASN A 788 11.41 11.59 -27.58
CA ASN A 788 11.72 10.18 -27.46
C ASN A 788 10.44 9.39 -27.17
N TYR A 789 10.29 8.24 -27.82
CA TYR A 789 9.13 7.37 -27.68
C TYR A 789 9.58 5.91 -27.58
N VAL A 790 9.00 5.17 -26.63
CA VAL A 790 9.28 3.75 -26.42
C VAL A 790 7.99 2.98 -26.15
N HIS A 791 7.98 1.69 -26.49
CA HIS A 791 6.96 0.74 -26.05
C HIS A 791 7.49 -0.17 -24.94
N LEU A 792 6.65 -0.48 -23.96
CA LEU A 792 6.92 -1.40 -22.86
C LEU A 792 6.15 -2.71 -23.04
N TRP A 793 6.25 -3.24 -24.26
CA TRP A 793 5.58 -4.45 -24.72
C TRP A 793 4.04 -4.38 -24.66
N GLU A 794 3.43 -5.49 -25.05
CA GLU A 794 1.99 -5.62 -25.16
C GLU A 794 1.37 -6.41 -24.00
N ARG A 795 0.07 -6.17 -23.79
CA ARG A 795 -0.81 -6.90 -22.88
C ARG A 795 -1.97 -7.49 -23.68
N ASP A 796 -2.49 -8.62 -23.23
CA ASP A 796 -3.75 -9.17 -23.71
C ASP A 796 -4.84 -8.97 -22.67
N CYS A 797 -5.94 -8.36 -23.11
CA CYS A 797 -7.10 -8.04 -22.28
C CYS A 797 -8.38 -8.68 -22.83
N SER A 798 -8.25 -9.78 -23.57
CA SER A 798 -9.36 -10.42 -24.29
C SER A 798 -10.42 -11.01 -23.36
N VAL A 799 -10.03 -11.43 -22.15
CA VAL A 799 -10.99 -11.98 -21.17
C VAL A 799 -11.73 -10.83 -20.48
N GLN A 800 -12.86 -10.47 -21.09
CA GLN A 800 -13.69 -9.34 -20.69
C GLN A 800 -15.18 -9.71 -20.65
N ARG A 801 -15.95 -9.02 -19.81
CA ARG A 801 -17.41 -9.13 -19.74
C ARG A 801 -18.04 -7.82 -20.19
N ARG A 802 -18.89 -7.84 -21.22
CA ARG A 802 -19.59 -6.62 -21.70
C ARG A 802 -18.61 -5.44 -21.87
N HIS A 803 -17.43 -5.72 -22.43
CA HIS A 803 -16.32 -4.77 -22.61
C HIS A 803 -15.61 -4.31 -21.32
N GLN A 804 -15.92 -4.88 -20.16
CA GLN A 804 -15.18 -4.71 -18.91
C GLN A 804 -14.07 -5.77 -18.81
N LYS A 805 -12.81 -5.34 -18.76
CA LYS A 805 -11.64 -6.23 -18.59
C LYS A 805 -11.70 -6.92 -17.21
N ILE A 806 -11.44 -8.23 -17.18
CA ILE A 806 -11.49 -9.05 -15.94
C ILE A 806 -10.13 -9.65 -15.62
N ILE A 807 -9.50 -10.27 -16.63
CA ILE A 807 -8.17 -10.86 -16.54
C ILE A 807 -7.32 -10.26 -17.65
N GLU A 808 -6.15 -9.77 -17.27
CA GLU A 808 -5.16 -9.22 -18.17
C GLU A 808 -3.84 -9.97 -18.03
N GLU A 809 -3.10 -10.10 -19.13
CA GLU A 809 -1.82 -10.80 -19.11
C GLU A 809 -0.74 -10.13 -19.96
N ALA A 810 0.51 -10.23 -19.52
CA ALA A 810 1.66 -9.69 -20.23
C ALA A 810 2.84 -10.69 -20.19
N PRO A 811 3.53 -10.96 -21.30
CA PRO A 811 3.17 -10.56 -22.66
C PRO A 811 1.91 -11.29 -23.18
N ALA A 812 1.35 -10.84 -24.30
CA ALA A 812 0.21 -11.51 -24.91
C ALA A 812 0.61 -12.92 -25.41
N PRO A 813 -0.16 -13.99 -25.10
CA PRO A 813 0.24 -15.35 -25.45
C PRO A 813 0.13 -15.58 -26.96
N LEU A 814 0.87 -16.58 -27.45
CA LEU A 814 0.86 -17.04 -28.85
C LEU A 814 1.28 -16.03 -29.93
N ILE A 815 1.47 -14.74 -29.63
CA ILE A 815 1.91 -13.72 -30.62
C ILE A 815 3.26 -14.06 -31.25
N SER A 816 4.20 -14.61 -30.47
CA SER A 816 5.53 -15.03 -30.97
C SER A 816 5.48 -16.16 -32.01
N LYS A 817 4.34 -16.85 -32.13
CA LYS A 817 4.15 -17.94 -33.10
C LYS A 817 3.48 -17.48 -34.40
N LEU A 818 2.90 -16.28 -34.41
CA LEU A 818 2.18 -15.73 -35.58
C LEU A 818 3.18 -15.17 -36.61
N HIS A 819 3.11 -15.66 -37.84
CA HIS A 819 3.94 -15.24 -38.97
C HIS A 819 3.16 -14.33 -39.91
N TYR A 820 3.78 -13.24 -40.35
CA TYR A 820 3.14 -12.31 -41.28
C TYR A 820 3.31 -12.80 -42.73
N PRO A 821 2.22 -13.11 -43.47
CA PRO A 821 2.32 -13.76 -44.78
C PRO A 821 2.88 -12.87 -45.91
N HIS A 822 3.15 -11.59 -45.68
CA HIS A 822 3.62 -10.63 -46.71
C HIS A 822 5.02 -10.04 -46.41
N SER A 823 5.78 -10.65 -45.52
CA SER A 823 7.15 -10.23 -45.20
C SER A 823 8.13 -10.67 -46.29
N VAL A 824 8.81 -9.72 -46.94
CA VAL A 824 9.74 -9.95 -48.06
C VAL A 824 11.11 -10.49 -47.57
N ASN A 825 11.30 -10.71 -46.26
CA ASN A 825 12.56 -11.21 -45.69
C ASN A 825 12.36 -11.98 -44.35
N PRO A 826 11.80 -13.21 -44.38
CA PRO A 826 11.47 -13.99 -43.18
C PRO A 826 12.70 -14.48 -42.36
N VAL A 827 13.93 -14.30 -42.86
CA VAL A 827 15.14 -14.88 -42.25
C VAL A 827 15.77 -13.99 -41.15
N SER A 828 15.42 -12.70 -41.08
CA SER A 828 16.14 -11.72 -40.24
C SER A 828 15.50 -11.39 -38.88
N LEU A 829 14.20 -11.66 -38.68
CA LEU A 829 13.45 -11.16 -37.50
C LEU A 829 13.08 -12.21 -36.43
N GLY A 830 13.30 -13.50 -36.69
CA GLY A 830 13.08 -14.58 -35.69
C GLY A 830 11.63 -14.70 -35.17
N LYS A 831 11.44 -15.49 -34.09
CA LYS A 831 10.13 -15.87 -33.48
C LYS A 831 9.35 -14.69 -32.81
N ASN A 832 9.46 -13.45 -33.26
CA ASN A 832 8.82 -12.28 -32.61
C ASN A 832 8.37 -11.17 -33.59
N GLU A 833 8.28 -11.45 -34.89
CA GLU A 833 7.96 -10.44 -35.92
C GLU A 833 6.69 -9.64 -35.64
N THR A 834 5.56 -10.31 -35.33
CA THR A 834 4.28 -9.65 -35.05
C THR A 834 4.35 -8.73 -33.83
N ARG A 835 5.07 -9.14 -32.77
CA ARG A 835 5.26 -8.34 -31.55
C ARG A 835 6.05 -7.07 -31.82
N ILE A 836 7.15 -7.17 -32.58
CA ILE A 836 7.97 -6.02 -32.95
C ILE A 836 7.15 -5.04 -33.80
N ARG A 837 6.44 -5.55 -34.82
CA ARG A 837 5.56 -4.73 -35.68
C ARG A 837 4.48 -4.01 -34.87
N LEU A 838 3.88 -4.69 -33.89
CA LEU A 838 2.87 -4.12 -33.00
C LEU A 838 3.48 -2.98 -32.16
N GLY A 839 4.62 -3.23 -31.51
CA GLY A 839 5.34 -2.24 -30.70
C GLY A 839 5.78 -1.00 -31.49
N GLU A 840 6.38 -1.19 -32.66
CA GLU A 840 6.79 -0.09 -33.54
C GLU A 840 5.59 0.71 -34.06
N SER A 841 4.45 0.05 -34.33
CA SER A 841 3.22 0.73 -34.75
C SER A 841 2.65 1.58 -33.62
N ALA A 842 2.71 1.11 -32.38
CA ALA A 842 2.32 1.89 -31.21
C ALA A 842 3.25 3.10 -30.98
N VAL A 843 4.55 2.95 -31.17
CA VAL A 843 5.52 4.06 -31.09
C VAL A 843 5.24 5.10 -32.18
N ARG A 844 4.94 4.67 -33.42
CA ARG A 844 4.53 5.60 -34.50
C ARG A 844 3.23 6.33 -34.16
N ALA A 845 2.24 5.65 -33.59
CA ALA A 845 1.01 6.26 -33.12
C ALA A 845 1.28 7.37 -32.08
N ALA A 846 2.09 7.07 -31.07
CA ALA A 846 2.48 8.05 -30.04
C ALA A 846 3.24 9.25 -30.63
N ALA A 847 4.17 9.00 -31.55
CA ALA A 847 4.95 10.04 -32.21
C ALA A 847 4.08 10.96 -33.08
N ALA A 848 3.08 10.41 -33.77
CA ALA A 848 2.19 11.17 -34.66
C ALA A 848 1.40 12.28 -33.95
N VAL A 849 1.10 12.08 -32.66
CA VAL A 849 0.32 13.04 -31.84
C VAL A 849 1.20 13.85 -30.89
N GLY A 850 2.53 13.68 -30.93
CA GLY A 850 3.44 14.36 -30.00
C GLY A 850 3.19 13.96 -28.53
N TYR A 851 2.96 12.67 -28.29
CA TYR A 851 2.49 12.16 -26.99
C TYR A 851 3.53 12.36 -25.87
N VAL A 852 3.08 12.61 -24.63
CA VAL A 852 3.96 12.73 -23.44
C VAL A 852 3.36 11.94 -22.27
N GLY A 853 4.23 11.34 -21.45
CA GLY A 853 3.84 10.52 -20.32
C GLY A 853 3.40 9.12 -20.74
N ALA A 854 2.60 8.47 -19.91
CA ALA A 854 2.08 7.11 -20.16
C ALA A 854 0.86 7.16 -21.09
N GLY A 855 0.82 6.25 -22.06
CA GLY A 855 -0.35 6.02 -22.91
C GLY A 855 -0.47 4.56 -23.29
N THR A 856 -1.63 4.15 -23.78
CA THR A 856 -1.81 2.78 -24.29
C THR A 856 -2.49 2.83 -25.65
N VAL A 857 -1.89 2.17 -26.63
CA VAL A 857 -2.46 2.02 -27.97
C VAL A 857 -3.13 0.65 -28.03
N GLU A 858 -4.46 0.64 -28.18
CA GLU A 858 -5.24 -0.59 -28.23
C GLU A 858 -5.40 -1.06 -29.68
N PHE A 859 -5.19 -2.35 -29.88
CA PHE A 859 -5.29 -3.04 -31.16
C PHE A 859 -6.28 -4.21 -31.08
N ILE A 860 -6.93 -4.45 -32.20
CA ILE A 860 -7.60 -5.71 -32.47
C ILE A 860 -6.62 -6.59 -33.24
N LEU A 861 -6.22 -7.72 -32.66
CA LEU A 861 -5.38 -8.73 -33.31
C LEU A 861 -6.26 -9.88 -33.79
N ASP A 862 -6.18 -10.21 -35.06
CA ASP A 862 -6.88 -11.34 -35.65
C ASP A 862 -6.09 -12.66 -35.49
N PRO A 863 -6.73 -13.82 -35.72
CA PRO A 863 -6.04 -15.13 -35.62
C PRO A 863 -4.92 -15.35 -36.65
N LYS A 864 -4.88 -14.56 -37.74
CA LYS A 864 -3.88 -14.66 -38.81
C LYS A 864 -2.60 -13.87 -38.48
N GLY A 865 -2.64 -12.99 -37.47
CA GLY A 865 -1.53 -12.12 -37.10
C GLY A 865 -1.63 -10.71 -37.67
N ASP A 866 -2.73 -10.36 -38.34
CA ASP A 866 -3.03 -8.99 -38.70
C ASP A 866 -3.58 -8.25 -37.48
N PHE A 867 -3.12 -7.02 -37.28
CA PHE A 867 -3.61 -6.17 -36.20
C PHE A 867 -4.05 -4.82 -36.74
N TYR A 868 -5.02 -4.22 -36.05
CA TYR A 868 -5.63 -2.97 -36.46
C TYR A 868 -5.83 -2.07 -35.24
N PHE A 869 -5.44 -0.81 -35.37
CA PHE A 869 -5.65 0.21 -34.36
C PHE A 869 -7.14 0.36 -34.06
N MET A 870 -7.47 0.31 -32.78
CA MET A 870 -8.81 0.52 -32.27
C MET A 870 -8.95 1.93 -31.72
N GLU A 871 -8.14 2.25 -30.70
CA GLU A 871 -8.09 3.57 -30.07
C GLU A 871 -6.77 3.76 -29.29
N MET A 872 -6.53 4.98 -28.82
CA MET A 872 -5.42 5.29 -27.92
C MET A 872 -5.98 5.89 -26.63
N ASN A 873 -5.80 5.19 -25.52
CA ASN A 873 -6.16 5.69 -24.21
C ASN A 873 -5.07 6.65 -23.74
N THR A 874 -5.43 7.92 -23.55
CA THR A 874 -4.46 9.00 -23.31
C THR A 874 -4.16 9.15 -21.82
N ARG A 875 -3.85 8.03 -21.16
CA ARG A 875 -3.65 7.92 -19.70
C ARG A 875 -2.87 6.66 -19.33
N LEU A 876 -2.53 6.53 -18.05
CA LEU A 876 -2.12 5.26 -17.47
C LEU A 876 -3.31 4.27 -17.52
N GLN A 877 -3.06 3.02 -17.91
CA GLN A 877 -4.07 1.96 -17.86
C GLN A 877 -4.19 1.34 -16.47
N VAL A 878 -5.34 0.73 -16.17
CA VAL A 878 -5.59 0.11 -14.87
C VAL A 878 -4.62 -1.07 -14.64
N GLU A 879 -4.45 -1.85 -15.69
CA GLU A 879 -3.65 -3.05 -15.89
C GLU A 879 -2.16 -2.79 -16.19
N HIS A 880 -1.67 -1.57 -15.92
CA HIS A 880 -0.24 -1.27 -16.01
C HIS A 880 0.67 -2.13 -15.09
N PRO A 881 0.22 -2.69 -13.93
CA PRO A 881 1.07 -3.50 -13.07
C PRO A 881 1.67 -4.74 -13.74
N ILE A 882 0.97 -5.38 -14.69
CA ILE A 882 1.51 -6.54 -15.41
C ILE A 882 2.62 -6.13 -16.38
N THR A 883 2.56 -4.94 -16.96
CA THR A 883 3.69 -4.36 -17.72
C THR A 883 4.87 -4.08 -16.80
N GLU A 884 4.63 -3.49 -15.63
CA GLU A 884 5.68 -3.27 -14.62
C GLU A 884 6.34 -4.57 -14.19
N ALA A 885 5.56 -5.64 -14.00
CA ALA A 885 6.06 -6.95 -13.59
C ALA A 885 7.01 -7.58 -14.61
N ILE A 886 6.70 -7.51 -15.91
CA ILE A 886 7.56 -8.09 -16.95
C ILE A 886 8.75 -7.20 -17.35
N THR A 887 8.68 -5.90 -17.07
CA THR A 887 9.74 -4.93 -17.42
C THR A 887 10.63 -4.54 -16.23
N GLY A 888 10.17 -4.72 -15.00
CA GLY A 888 10.84 -4.23 -13.79
C GLY A 888 10.84 -2.69 -13.68
N THR A 889 9.88 -2.01 -14.31
CA THR A 889 9.77 -0.54 -14.31
C THR A 889 8.68 -0.06 -13.35
N ASP A 890 8.73 1.23 -12.97
CA ASP A 890 7.63 1.94 -12.28
C ASP A 890 7.11 3.03 -13.22
N LEU A 891 5.92 2.82 -13.77
CA LEU A 891 5.36 3.70 -14.79
C LEU A 891 4.89 5.03 -14.21
N VAL A 892 4.41 5.05 -12.96
CA VAL A 892 4.06 6.31 -12.28
C VAL A 892 5.32 7.13 -11.99
N GLU A 893 6.41 6.48 -11.58
CA GLU A 893 7.71 7.15 -11.41
C GLU A 893 8.16 7.81 -12.73
N TRP A 894 8.03 7.11 -13.86
CA TRP A 894 8.34 7.66 -15.17
C TRP A 894 7.44 8.84 -15.53
N GLN A 895 6.13 8.77 -15.26
CA GLN A 895 5.21 9.90 -15.48
C GLN A 895 5.64 11.14 -14.70
N LEU A 896 6.04 10.99 -13.44
CA LEU A 896 6.49 12.08 -12.58
C LEU A 896 7.83 12.69 -13.04
N LYS A 897 8.80 11.86 -13.46
CA LYS A 897 10.08 12.31 -14.03
C LYS A 897 9.87 13.09 -15.33
N ILE A 898 9.08 12.54 -16.24
CA ILE A 898 8.79 13.17 -17.53
C ILE A 898 8.02 14.49 -17.34
N ALA A 899 7.05 14.54 -16.43
CA ALA A 899 6.33 15.76 -16.11
C ALA A 899 7.25 16.87 -15.55
N GLN A 900 8.38 16.51 -14.94
CA GLN A 900 9.44 17.45 -14.53
C GLN A 900 10.39 17.83 -15.68
N GLY A 901 10.17 17.34 -16.90
CA GLY A 901 10.99 17.64 -18.07
C GLY A 901 12.19 16.70 -18.25
N GLU A 902 12.31 15.63 -17.46
CA GLU A 902 13.35 14.62 -17.67
C GLU A 902 13.13 13.82 -18.96
N LYS A 903 14.18 13.17 -19.43
CA LYS A 903 14.12 12.23 -20.57
C LYS A 903 13.63 10.86 -20.12
N LEU A 904 13.19 10.05 -21.08
CA LEU A 904 12.90 8.63 -20.82
C LEU A 904 14.11 7.93 -20.14
N PRO A 905 13.89 7.20 -19.03
CA PRO A 905 14.98 6.56 -18.30
C PRO A 905 15.69 5.43 -19.08
N LEU A 906 14.98 4.76 -20.00
CA LEU A 906 15.49 3.66 -20.80
C LEU A 906 15.19 3.88 -22.28
N ARG A 907 16.11 3.43 -23.14
CA ARG A 907 15.86 3.29 -24.59
C ARG A 907 15.10 1.99 -24.89
N GLN A 908 14.53 1.89 -26.10
CA GLN A 908 13.77 0.72 -26.55
C GLN A 908 14.52 -0.61 -26.39
N ASP A 909 15.83 -0.63 -26.70
CA ASP A 909 16.68 -1.82 -26.62
C ASP A 909 17.10 -2.20 -25.19
N GLN A 910 16.84 -1.33 -24.22
CA GLN A 910 17.14 -1.55 -22.80
C GLN A 910 15.93 -2.02 -21.99
N ILE A 911 14.71 -1.99 -22.56
CA ILE A 911 13.49 -2.40 -21.88
C ILE A 911 13.41 -3.93 -21.92
N PRO A 912 13.49 -4.62 -20.78
CA PRO A 912 13.51 -6.08 -20.78
C PRO A 912 12.11 -6.66 -20.95
N LEU A 913 12.03 -7.89 -21.45
CA LEU A 913 10.82 -8.72 -21.45
C LEU A 913 11.13 -9.99 -20.64
N LYS A 914 10.73 -10.02 -19.37
CA LYS A 914 11.05 -11.11 -18.43
C LYS A 914 9.78 -11.81 -17.94
N GLY A 915 9.76 -13.13 -18.08
CA GLY A 915 8.70 -13.99 -17.56
C GLY A 915 7.31 -13.66 -18.12
N HIS A 916 6.30 -13.96 -17.33
CA HIS A 916 4.88 -13.75 -17.63
C HIS A 916 4.16 -13.26 -16.38
N ALA A 917 3.24 -12.32 -16.55
CA ALA A 917 2.43 -11.75 -15.49
C ALA A 917 0.94 -11.83 -15.81
N PHE A 918 0.14 -12.04 -14.76
CA PHE A 918 -1.32 -11.96 -14.81
C PHE A 918 -1.82 -10.95 -13.78
N GLU A 919 -2.88 -10.24 -14.15
CA GLU A 919 -3.69 -9.43 -13.25
C GLU A 919 -5.13 -9.94 -13.25
N CYS A 920 -5.74 -9.94 -12.07
CA CYS A 920 -7.16 -10.14 -11.87
C CYS A 920 -7.74 -8.89 -11.21
N ARG A 921 -8.78 -8.31 -11.81
CA ARG A 921 -9.61 -7.29 -11.16
C ARG A 921 -10.63 -7.97 -10.26
N VAL A 922 -10.46 -7.80 -8.95
CA VAL A 922 -11.40 -8.29 -7.94
C VAL A 922 -12.51 -7.27 -7.79
N TYR A 923 -13.70 -7.63 -8.24
CA TYR A 923 -14.91 -6.81 -8.21
C TYR A 923 -15.89 -7.29 -7.13
N ALA A 924 -16.56 -6.34 -6.49
CA ALA A 924 -17.77 -6.57 -5.70
C ALA A 924 -18.96 -6.90 -6.63
N GLU A 925 -18.96 -8.06 -7.25
CA GLU A 925 -19.97 -8.50 -8.21
C GLU A 925 -20.51 -9.90 -7.88
N ASP A 926 -21.82 -10.05 -8.01
CA ASP A 926 -22.50 -11.32 -7.98
C ASP A 926 -22.51 -11.96 -9.38
N THR A 927 -21.71 -13.01 -9.54
CA THR A 927 -21.49 -13.71 -10.81
C THR A 927 -22.54 -14.78 -11.13
N GLU A 928 -23.52 -14.99 -10.24
CA GLU A 928 -24.51 -16.04 -10.40
C GLU A 928 -25.28 -15.94 -11.74
N GLY A 929 -25.37 -17.08 -12.44
CA GLY A 929 -26.04 -17.18 -13.75
C GLY A 929 -25.45 -16.31 -14.87
N GLY A 930 -24.22 -15.80 -14.70
CA GLY A 930 -23.56 -14.92 -15.68
C GLY A 930 -24.11 -13.50 -15.72
N LYS A 931 -24.81 -13.06 -14.67
CA LYS A 931 -25.40 -11.70 -14.61
C LYS A 931 -24.38 -10.64 -14.20
N PHE A 932 -23.45 -10.98 -13.31
CA PHE A 932 -22.40 -10.09 -12.78
C PHE A 932 -23.02 -8.76 -12.31
N MET A 933 -23.93 -8.88 -11.36
CA MET A 933 -24.63 -7.75 -10.76
C MET A 933 -23.68 -7.09 -9.76
N PRO A 934 -23.34 -5.80 -9.93
CA PRO A 934 -22.53 -5.11 -8.95
C PRO A 934 -23.20 -5.10 -7.58
N THR A 935 -22.39 -5.02 -6.54
CA THR A 935 -22.85 -4.99 -5.15
C THR A 935 -22.11 -3.91 -4.37
N ALA A 936 -22.80 -3.39 -3.37
CA ALA A 936 -22.32 -2.33 -2.51
C ALA A 936 -22.70 -2.67 -1.06
N GLY A 937 -21.88 -2.23 -0.12
CA GLY A 937 -22.03 -2.53 1.30
C GLY A 937 -20.69 -2.70 2.00
N LYS A 938 -20.75 -3.16 3.24
CA LYS A 938 -19.60 -3.25 4.13
C LYS A 938 -18.76 -4.49 3.83
N LEU A 939 -17.44 -4.34 3.89
CA LEU A 939 -16.49 -5.44 3.86
C LEU A 939 -16.21 -5.88 5.29
N ASP A 940 -16.80 -6.99 5.73
CA ASP A 940 -16.65 -7.47 7.10
C ASP A 940 -15.24 -8.00 7.37
N TYR A 941 -14.65 -8.63 6.36
CA TYR A 941 -13.28 -9.14 6.42
C TYR A 941 -12.61 -9.05 5.05
N VAL A 942 -11.36 -8.58 5.05
CA VAL A 942 -10.48 -8.50 3.89
C VAL A 942 -9.10 -9.00 4.29
N SER A 943 -8.60 -10.00 3.57
CA SER A 943 -7.22 -10.47 3.69
C SER A 943 -6.69 -10.86 2.31
N PHE A 944 -5.44 -10.48 2.04
CA PHE A 944 -4.77 -10.73 0.77
C PHE A 944 -3.51 -11.58 1.00
N PRO A 945 -3.08 -12.38 0.00
CA PRO A 945 -1.84 -13.16 0.09
C PRO A 945 -0.59 -12.25 0.10
N ASN A 946 0.46 -12.66 0.82
CA ASN A 946 1.73 -11.92 0.91
C ASN A 946 2.68 -12.18 -0.28
N ASP A 947 2.47 -13.25 -1.04
CA ASP A 947 3.32 -13.68 -2.15
C ASP A 947 2.82 -13.23 -3.54
N ALA A 948 1.86 -12.31 -3.57
CA ALA A 948 1.37 -11.62 -4.75
C ALA A 948 1.39 -10.10 -4.54
N ARG A 949 1.52 -9.33 -5.63
CA ARG A 949 1.33 -7.88 -5.58
C ARG A 949 -0.17 -7.60 -5.54
N VAL A 950 -0.62 -6.84 -4.54
CA VAL A 950 -2.02 -6.44 -4.42
C VAL A 950 -2.11 -4.92 -4.34
N ASP A 951 -2.73 -4.34 -5.36
CA ASP A 951 -3.07 -2.92 -5.39
C ASP A 951 -4.55 -2.79 -4.96
N THR A 952 -4.79 -2.30 -3.74
CA THR A 952 -6.13 -2.22 -3.12
C THR A 952 -6.41 -0.83 -2.54
N GLY A 953 -7.68 -0.43 -2.60
CA GLY A 953 -8.20 0.82 -2.03
C GLY A 953 -8.98 0.65 -0.73
N VAL A 954 -9.08 -0.58 -0.19
CA VAL A 954 -9.96 -0.92 0.94
C VAL A 954 -9.28 -1.82 1.97
N VAL A 955 -9.78 -1.79 3.20
CA VAL A 955 -9.44 -2.73 4.30
C VAL A 955 -10.71 -3.27 4.98
N SER A 956 -10.56 -4.25 5.87
CA SER A 956 -11.68 -4.75 6.70
C SER A 956 -12.37 -3.59 7.42
N GLY A 957 -13.69 -3.56 7.34
CA GLY A 957 -14.55 -2.52 7.91
C GLY A 957 -14.88 -1.36 6.97
N ASP A 958 -14.19 -1.21 5.84
CA ASP A 958 -14.54 -0.22 4.82
C ASP A 958 -15.83 -0.60 4.07
N GLU A 959 -16.41 0.37 3.37
CA GLU A 959 -17.65 0.21 2.60
C GLU A 959 -17.40 0.42 1.10
N VAL A 960 -17.89 -0.52 0.28
CA VAL A 960 -17.98 -0.35 -1.17
C VAL A 960 -19.23 0.47 -1.47
N SER A 961 -19.04 1.75 -1.81
CA SER A 961 -20.12 2.69 -2.07
C SER A 961 -20.83 2.47 -3.42
N VAL A 962 -22.14 2.72 -3.46
CA VAL A 962 -22.95 2.71 -4.70
C VAL A 962 -22.56 3.81 -5.71
N HIS A 963 -21.83 4.85 -5.27
CA HIS A 963 -21.51 6.01 -6.10
C HIS A 963 -20.35 5.78 -7.08
N TYR A 964 -19.55 4.73 -6.86
CA TYR A 964 -18.30 4.53 -7.55
C TYR A 964 -18.15 3.12 -8.10
N ASP A 965 -16.99 2.86 -8.72
CA ASP A 965 -16.63 1.57 -9.31
C ASP A 965 -16.54 0.45 -8.25
N PRO A 966 -17.04 -0.78 -8.54
CA PRO A 966 -17.05 -1.91 -7.60
C PRO A 966 -15.69 -2.58 -7.38
N MET A 967 -14.61 -2.12 -8.01
CA MET A 967 -13.30 -2.76 -7.90
C MET A 967 -12.76 -2.61 -6.48
N ILE A 968 -12.51 -3.76 -5.85
CA ILE A 968 -11.95 -3.88 -4.50
C ILE A 968 -10.42 -3.83 -4.58
N ALA A 969 -9.83 -4.65 -5.46
CA ALA A 969 -8.39 -4.80 -5.58
C ALA A 969 -7.98 -5.32 -6.96
N LYS A 970 -6.70 -5.17 -7.28
CA LYS A 970 -6.03 -5.85 -8.39
C LYS A 970 -5.03 -6.83 -7.80
N VAL A 971 -5.17 -8.11 -8.14
CA VAL A 971 -4.26 -9.17 -7.72
C VAL A 971 -3.34 -9.49 -8.88
N VAL A 972 -2.04 -9.21 -8.71
CA VAL A 972 -1.03 -9.27 -9.74
C VAL A 972 0.03 -10.30 -9.35
N VAL A 973 0.33 -11.21 -10.27
CA VAL A 973 1.37 -12.24 -10.08
C VAL A 973 2.33 -12.24 -11.27
N TRP A 974 3.54 -12.70 -11.01
CA TRP A 974 4.58 -12.94 -12.00
C TRP A 974 5.23 -14.31 -11.77
N ALA A 975 5.59 -14.98 -12.87
CA ALA A 975 6.41 -16.19 -12.89
C ALA A 975 7.26 -16.26 -14.18
N GLU A 976 8.13 -17.27 -14.29
CA GLU A 976 9.00 -17.45 -15.46
C GLU A 976 8.24 -17.78 -16.75
N ASP A 977 7.09 -18.45 -16.62
CA ASP A 977 6.24 -18.85 -17.74
C ASP A 977 4.75 -18.65 -17.42
N ARG A 978 3.93 -18.61 -18.48
CA ARG A 978 2.49 -18.38 -18.39
C ARG A 978 1.76 -19.41 -17.54
N ALA A 979 2.10 -20.69 -17.63
CA ALA A 979 1.39 -21.74 -16.89
C ALA A 979 1.66 -21.61 -15.39
N SER A 980 2.93 -21.37 -15.02
CA SER A 980 3.32 -21.06 -13.64
C SER A 980 2.65 -19.78 -13.12
N ALA A 981 2.55 -18.74 -13.95
CA ALA A 981 1.89 -17.49 -13.56
C ALA A 981 0.38 -17.68 -13.35
N ALA A 982 -0.30 -18.44 -14.21
CA ALA A 982 -1.73 -18.76 -14.06
C ALA A 982 -2.01 -19.62 -12.80
N ALA A 983 -1.16 -20.62 -12.53
CA ALA A 983 -1.24 -21.43 -11.31
C ALA A 983 -1.01 -20.58 -10.05
N LYS A 984 -0.05 -19.65 -10.10
CA LYS A 984 0.21 -18.70 -9.02
C LYS A 984 -0.96 -17.75 -8.80
N LEU A 985 -1.62 -17.30 -9.87
CA LEU A 985 -2.83 -16.47 -9.75
C LEU A 985 -3.99 -17.25 -9.11
N ASP A 986 -4.26 -18.49 -9.51
CA ASP A 986 -5.30 -19.33 -8.85
C ASP A 986 -5.00 -19.53 -7.37
N SER A 987 -3.73 -19.76 -7.01
CA SER A 987 -3.28 -19.90 -5.62
C SER A 987 -3.37 -18.61 -4.81
N ALA A 988 -3.10 -17.46 -5.42
CA ALA A 988 -3.24 -16.15 -4.79
C ALA A 988 -4.72 -15.81 -4.55
N LEU A 989 -5.56 -16.06 -5.56
CA LEU A 989 -7.00 -15.87 -5.47
C LEU A 989 -7.67 -16.81 -4.48
N SER A 990 -7.20 -18.06 -4.34
CA SER A 990 -7.72 -18.99 -3.33
C SER A 990 -7.40 -18.58 -1.89
N ARG A 991 -6.43 -17.68 -1.70
CA ARG A 991 -6.04 -17.10 -0.40
C ARG A 991 -6.47 -15.64 -0.26
N THR A 992 -7.21 -15.11 -1.24
CA THR A 992 -7.82 -13.79 -1.16
C THR A 992 -9.19 -13.92 -0.51
N LEU A 993 -9.29 -13.42 0.71
CA LEU A 993 -10.46 -13.59 1.56
C LEU A 993 -11.21 -12.26 1.64
N ILE A 994 -12.43 -12.24 1.11
CA ILE A 994 -13.31 -11.08 1.18
C ILE A 994 -14.68 -11.59 1.62
N SER A 995 -15.21 -10.98 2.68
CA SER A 995 -16.54 -11.28 3.24
C SER A 995 -17.35 -10.00 3.42
N GLY A 996 -18.68 -10.14 3.45
CA GLY A 996 -19.66 -9.04 3.49
C GLY A 996 -20.30 -8.74 2.13
N LEU A 997 -19.61 -9.04 1.03
CA LEU A 997 -20.11 -8.85 -0.35
C LEU A 997 -19.70 -10.01 -1.26
N PRO A 998 -20.53 -10.40 -2.25
CA PRO A 998 -20.13 -11.35 -3.27
C PRO A 998 -19.03 -10.76 -4.16
N THR A 999 -18.14 -11.62 -4.64
CA THR A 999 -17.03 -11.23 -5.51
C THR A 999 -16.92 -12.13 -6.73
N ASN A 1000 -16.21 -11.66 -7.75
CA ASN A 1000 -15.93 -12.42 -8.96
C ASN A 1000 -14.78 -13.43 -8.84
N ILE A 1001 -14.19 -13.63 -7.65
CA ILE A 1001 -13.01 -14.48 -7.43
C ILE A 1001 -13.27 -15.92 -7.89
N SER A 1002 -14.38 -16.53 -7.48
CA SER A 1002 -14.73 -17.92 -7.83
C SER A 1002 -14.88 -18.12 -9.35
N PHE A 1003 -15.47 -17.13 -10.02
CA PHE A 1003 -15.59 -17.11 -11.48
C PHE A 1003 -14.21 -17.06 -12.15
N VAL A 1004 -13.34 -16.14 -11.73
CA VAL A 1004 -11.98 -16.01 -12.30
C VAL A 1004 -11.18 -17.31 -12.12
N ARG A 1005 -11.23 -17.92 -10.94
CA ARG A 1005 -10.57 -19.22 -10.69
C ARG A 1005 -11.07 -20.33 -11.62
N THR A 1006 -12.35 -20.27 -12.01
CA THR A 1006 -12.92 -21.21 -12.99
C THR A 1006 -12.39 -20.93 -14.40
N VAL A 1007 -12.27 -19.66 -14.80
CA VAL A 1007 -11.63 -19.27 -16.07
C VAL A 1007 -10.18 -19.73 -16.15
N LEU A 1008 -9.39 -19.55 -15.08
CA LEU A 1008 -7.96 -19.95 -15.04
C LEU A 1008 -7.76 -21.46 -15.26
N LYS A 1009 -8.75 -22.27 -14.90
CA LYS A 1009 -8.73 -23.74 -15.04
C LYS A 1009 -9.35 -24.22 -16.36
N HIS A 1010 -9.97 -23.34 -17.13
CA HIS A 1010 -10.63 -23.70 -18.38
C HIS A 1010 -9.59 -24.13 -19.43
N PRO A 1011 -9.78 -25.25 -20.15
CA PRO A 1011 -8.78 -25.78 -21.08
C PRO A 1011 -8.35 -24.79 -22.17
N GLU A 1012 -9.28 -24.02 -22.73
CA GLU A 1012 -8.97 -23.02 -23.76
C GLU A 1012 -8.17 -21.83 -23.21
N PHE A 1013 -8.42 -21.44 -21.96
CA PHE A 1013 -7.62 -20.41 -21.31
C PHE A 1013 -6.18 -20.90 -21.06
N VAL A 1014 -6.01 -22.14 -20.59
CA VAL A 1014 -4.70 -22.76 -20.36
C VAL A 1014 -3.88 -22.82 -21.65
N LYS A 1015 -4.51 -23.15 -22.78
CA LYS A 1015 -3.87 -23.15 -24.11
C LYS A 1015 -3.51 -21.75 -24.63
N GLY A 1016 -4.04 -20.69 -24.03
CA GLY A 1016 -3.90 -19.32 -24.50
C GLY A 1016 -4.83 -18.98 -25.67
N ASN A 1017 -5.88 -19.79 -25.90
CA ASN A 1017 -6.87 -19.58 -26.94
C ASN A 1017 -7.98 -18.64 -26.45
N VAL A 1018 -7.61 -17.38 -26.22
CA VAL A 1018 -8.50 -16.36 -25.64
C VAL A 1018 -8.89 -15.32 -26.68
N TYR A 1019 -10.18 -14.97 -26.70
CA TYR A 1019 -10.79 -13.98 -27.58
C TYR A 1019 -11.79 -13.13 -26.80
N THR A 1020 -12.21 -11.99 -27.35
CA THR A 1020 -13.16 -11.08 -26.69
C THR A 1020 -14.53 -11.70 -26.35
N ASP A 1021 -14.93 -12.77 -27.05
CA ASP A 1021 -16.17 -13.53 -26.81
C ASP A 1021 -15.96 -14.79 -25.93
N PHE A 1022 -14.80 -14.95 -25.29
CA PHE A 1022 -14.46 -16.13 -24.49
C PHE A 1022 -15.53 -16.47 -23.41
N ILE A 1023 -16.03 -15.46 -22.68
CA ILE A 1023 -17.03 -15.69 -21.62
C ILE A 1023 -18.39 -16.11 -22.20
N PRO A 1024 -18.95 -15.40 -23.20
CA PRO A 1024 -20.15 -15.86 -23.93
C PRO A 1024 -20.04 -17.28 -24.50
N ASP A 1025 -18.93 -17.60 -25.19
CA ASP A 1025 -18.74 -18.89 -25.87
C ASP A 1025 -18.68 -20.06 -24.89
N HIS A 1026 -18.12 -19.84 -23.70
CA HIS A 1026 -17.94 -20.87 -22.67
C HIS A 1026 -18.89 -20.73 -21.47
N GLN A 1027 -20.00 -19.99 -21.61
CA GLN A 1027 -20.91 -19.67 -20.50
C GLN A 1027 -21.41 -20.92 -19.74
N LYS A 1028 -21.73 -22.00 -20.45
CA LYS A 1028 -22.22 -23.24 -19.81
C LYS A 1028 -21.20 -23.87 -18.87
N GLU A 1029 -19.93 -23.82 -19.25
CA GLU A 1029 -18.82 -24.43 -18.49
C GLU A 1029 -18.37 -23.51 -17.36
N LEU A 1030 -18.33 -22.20 -17.60
CA LEU A 1030 -17.86 -21.21 -16.64
C LEU A 1030 -18.83 -20.94 -15.48
N PHE A 1031 -20.13 -21.12 -15.69
CA PHE A 1031 -21.18 -20.90 -14.68
C PHE A 1031 -21.89 -22.19 -14.24
N ALA A 1032 -21.27 -23.36 -14.47
CA ALA A 1032 -21.80 -24.62 -13.97
C ALA A 1032 -21.90 -24.59 -12.42
N VAL A 1033 -23.07 -24.94 -11.88
CA VAL A 1033 -23.29 -25.01 -10.43
C VAL A 1033 -22.36 -26.07 -9.84
N LYS A 1034 -21.36 -25.63 -9.09
CA LYS A 1034 -20.50 -26.54 -8.33
C LYS A 1034 -21.27 -27.00 -7.10
N LYS A 1035 -21.60 -28.29 -7.04
CA LYS A 1035 -22.02 -28.91 -5.77
C LYS A 1035 -20.81 -28.92 -4.86
N GLY A 1036 -20.95 -28.37 -3.65
CA GLY A 1036 -19.87 -28.38 -2.66
C GLY A 1036 -19.42 -29.81 -2.38
N SER A 1037 -18.11 -30.01 -2.25
CA SER A 1037 -17.54 -31.34 -2.06
C SER A 1037 -17.91 -31.89 -0.67
N PRO A 1038 -17.91 -33.22 -0.47
CA PRO A 1038 -18.08 -33.82 0.86
C PRO A 1038 -17.13 -33.21 1.91
N GLU A 1039 -15.90 -32.89 1.52
CA GLU A 1039 -14.89 -32.26 2.38
C GLU A 1039 -15.30 -30.84 2.80
N GLU A 1040 -15.86 -30.04 1.88
CA GLU A 1040 -16.36 -28.68 2.16
C GLU A 1040 -17.53 -28.66 3.15
N VAL A 1041 -18.39 -29.69 3.08
CA VAL A 1041 -19.51 -29.86 4.02
C VAL A 1041 -18.99 -30.27 5.41
N VAL A 1042 -18.05 -31.21 5.45
CA VAL A 1042 -17.42 -31.67 6.71
C VAL A 1042 -16.66 -30.53 7.38
N GLU A 1043 -15.83 -29.79 6.65
CA GLU A 1043 -15.06 -28.68 7.22
C GLU A 1043 -15.96 -27.56 7.73
N GLY A 1044 -17.04 -27.23 7.01
CA GLY A 1044 -18.02 -26.25 7.43
C GLY A 1044 -18.68 -26.61 8.75
N ALA A 1045 -19.18 -27.84 8.86
CA ALA A 1045 -19.83 -28.33 10.07
C ALA A 1045 -18.87 -28.34 11.26
N VAL A 1046 -17.63 -28.83 11.08
CA VAL A 1046 -16.63 -28.89 12.15
C VAL A 1046 -16.17 -27.49 12.56
N GLY A 1047 -15.98 -26.58 11.60
CA GLY A 1047 -15.60 -25.20 11.85
C GLY A 1047 -16.64 -24.46 12.71
N LEU A 1048 -17.92 -24.59 12.36
CA LEU A 1048 -19.03 -24.02 13.14
C LEU A 1048 -19.10 -24.61 14.55
N ALA A 1049 -18.93 -25.93 14.69
CA ALA A 1049 -18.92 -26.61 15.98
C ALA A 1049 -17.78 -26.11 16.89
N LEU A 1050 -16.57 -25.97 16.34
CA LEU A 1050 -15.40 -25.48 17.07
C LEU A 1050 -15.54 -24.01 17.48
N LEU A 1051 -16.07 -23.17 16.59
CA LEU A 1051 -16.37 -21.77 16.91
C LEU A 1051 -17.41 -21.64 18.03
N SER A 1052 -18.38 -22.55 18.10
CA SER A 1052 -19.44 -22.55 19.10
C SER A 1052 -18.96 -22.89 20.53
N ARG A 1053 -17.72 -23.35 20.70
CA ARG A 1053 -17.14 -23.62 22.03
C ARG A 1053 -16.81 -22.32 22.78
N PRO A 1054 -17.09 -22.23 24.09
CA PRO A 1054 -16.69 -21.07 24.89
C PRO A 1054 -15.16 -20.98 24.98
N ARG A 1055 -14.59 -19.81 24.61
CA ARG A 1055 -13.13 -19.57 24.59
C ARG A 1055 -12.50 -19.59 25.98
N HIS A 1056 -13.26 -19.19 27.00
CA HIS A 1056 -12.81 -19.15 28.40
C HIS A 1056 -13.84 -19.89 29.26
N PRO A 1057 -13.77 -21.23 29.33
CA PRO A 1057 -14.72 -22.00 30.10
C PRO A 1057 -14.57 -21.67 31.59
N LYS A 1058 -15.63 -21.16 32.21
CA LYS A 1058 -15.67 -20.72 33.62
C LYS A 1058 -15.89 -21.86 34.61
N GLY A 1059 -16.09 -23.09 34.13
CA GLY A 1059 -16.32 -24.25 34.98
C GLY A 1059 -16.18 -25.58 34.23
N PRO A 1060 -16.24 -26.71 34.97
CA PRO A 1060 -16.03 -28.05 34.41
C PRO A 1060 -17.06 -28.42 33.33
N PHE A 1061 -18.29 -27.92 33.45
CA PHE A 1061 -19.35 -28.14 32.46
C PHE A 1061 -19.14 -27.39 31.14
N GLU A 1062 -18.42 -26.26 31.17
CA GLU A 1062 -18.04 -25.52 29.95
C GLU A 1062 -16.80 -26.14 29.29
N GLN A 1063 -15.94 -26.83 30.06
CA GLN A 1063 -14.77 -27.56 29.54
C GLN A 1063 -15.16 -28.85 28.81
N ILE A 1064 -16.19 -29.57 29.30
CA ILE A 1064 -16.72 -30.79 28.67
C ILE A 1064 -17.82 -30.49 27.65
N ALA A 1065 -17.77 -29.35 26.97
CA ALA A 1065 -18.73 -28.99 25.93
C ALA A 1065 -18.87 -30.16 24.95
N PHE A 1066 -20.06 -30.77 24.95
CA PHE A 1066 -20.52 -31.94 24.17
C PHE A 1066 -20.46 -33.32 24.86
N PHE A 1067 -20.04 -33.44 26.13
CA PHE A 1067 -20.14 -34.68 26.88
C PHE A 1067 -21.61 -35.06 27.20
N ARG A 1068 -21.90 -36.35 27.10
CA ARG A 1068 -23.18 -36.99 27.43
C ARG A 1068 -22.87 -38.38 27.98
N VAL A 1069 -23.61 -38.80 29.01
CA VAL A 1069 -23.27 -40.00 29.79
C VAL A 1069 -23.52 -41.30 29.01
N ASN A 1070 -24.58 -41.35 28.18
CA ASN A 1070 -25.08 -42.61 27.59
C ASN A 1070 -25.29 -42.58 26.07
N HIS A 1071 -25.00 -41.47 25.39
CA HIS A 1071 -25.19 -41.29 23.94
C HIS A 1071 -24.29 -40.16 23.44
N PRO A 1072 -23.80 -40.15 22.20
CA PRO A 1072 -23.11 -38.98 21.65
C PRO A 1072 -24.07 -37.79 21.54
N LEU A 1073 -23.55 -36.57 21.67
CA LEU A 1073 -24.35 -35.38 21.35
C LEU A 1073 -24.51 -35.29 19.83
N GLU A 1074 -25.75 -35.16 19.35
CA GLU A 1074 -26.04 -34.81 17.96
C GLU A 1074 -26.40 -33.33 17.84
N GLN A 1075 -25.79 -32.65 16.88
CA GLN A 1075 -26.10 -31.26 16.55
C GLN A 1075 -26.38 -31.13 15.05
N THR A 1076 -27.42 -30.39 14.70
CA THR A 1076 -27.74 -30.07 13.31
C THR A 1076 -27.19 -28.70 12.96
N TYR A 1077 -26.42 -28.62 11.88
CA TYR A 1077 -25.89 -27.40 11.30
C TYR A 1077 -26.53 -27.16 9.93
N LYS A 1078 -26.94 -25.91 9.67
CA LYS A 1078 -27.46 -25.51 8.37
C LYS A 1078 -26.35 -24.89 7.54
N LEU A 1079 -25.85 -25.62 6.55
CA LEU A 1079 -24.80 -25.18 5.62
C LEU A 1079 -25.45 -24.81 4.28
N GLY A 1080 -25.88 -23.55 4.15
CA GLY A 1080 -26.67 -23.10 3.01
C GLY A 1080 -28.07 -23.72 3.00
N GLU A 1081 -28.41 -24.46 1.94
CA GLU A 1081 -29.66 -25.24 1.86
C GLU A 1081 -29.54 -26.64 2.46
N LYS A 1082 -28.33 -27.07 2.86
CA LYS A 1082 -28.10 -28.42 3.38
C LYS A 1082 -28.23 -28.45 4.90
N GLU A 1083 -28.93 -29.47 5.40
CA GLU A 1083 -28.87 -29.85 6.81
C GLU A 1083 -27.79 -30.92 7.01
N VAL A 1084 -26.91 -30.66 7.97
CA VAL A 1084 -25.80 -31.54 8.31
C VAL A 1084 -25.91 -31.93 9.78
N VAL A 1085 -26.04 -33.22 10.05
CA VAL A 1085 -26.11 -33.73 11.42
C VAL A 1085 -24.72 -34.21 11.84
N MET A 1086 -24.20 -33.69 12.93
CA MET A 1086 -22.92 -34.09 13.51
C MET A 1086 -23.11 -34.76 14.86
N ALA A 1087 -22.70 -36.02 14.97
CA ALA A 1087 -22.57 -36.72 16.24
C ALA A 1087 -21.15 -36.55 16.80
N HIS A 1088 -21.03 -36.06 18.03
CA HIS A 1088 -19.77 -35.89 18.75
C HIS A 1088 -19.45 -37.18 19.53
N LEU A 1089 -18.67 -38.09 18.92
CA LEU A 1089 -18.30 -39.39 19.52
C LEU A 1089 -17.26 -39.25 20.64
N SER A 1090 -16.26 -38.39 20.42
CA SER A 1090 -15.27 -37.97 21.42
C SER A 1090 -14.84 -36.53 21.19
N ASP A 1091 -13.83 -36.03 21.90
CA ASP A 1091 -13.29 -34.68 21.63
C ASP A 1091 -12.65 -34.56 20.24
N THR A 1092 -12.05 -35.64 19.75
CA THR A 1092 -11.36 -35.70 18.46
C THR A 1092 -12.19 -36.39 17.38
N GLU A 1093 -13.04 -37.35 17.72
CA GLU A 1093 -13.81 -38.13 16.74
C GLU A 1093 -15.23 -37.61 16.59
N LYS A 1094 -15.64 -37.40 15.34
CA LYS A 1094 -16.97 -36.92 14.92
C LYS A 1094 -17.54 -37.85 13.85
N GLN A 1095 -18.85 -37.94 13.78
CA GLN A 1095 -19.55 -38.55 12.66
C GLN A 1095 -20.45 -37.49 12.02
N VAL A 1096 -20.23 -37.19 10.74
CA VAL A 1096 -20.93 -36.14 10.00
C VAL A 1096 -21.83 -36.78 8.95
N SER A 1097 -23.13 -36.49 9.01
CA SER A 1097 -24.16 -37.05 8.14
C SER A 1097 -24.85 -35.97 7.31
N PHE A 1098 -24.89 -36.14 5.99
CA PHE A 1098 -25.52 -35.20 5.04
C PHE A 1098 -25.82 -35.90 3.72
N ASP A 1099 -26.87 -35.49 3.01
CA ASP A 1099 -27.25 -36.03 1.69
C ASP A 1099 -27.31 -37.59 1.65
N GLY A 1100 -27.71 -38.23 2.75
CA GLY A 1100 -27.74 -39.71 2.90
C GLY A 1100 -26.38 -40.39 3.06
N GLN A 1101 -25.28 -39.62 3.16
CA GLN A 1101 -23.93 -40.10 3.43
C GLN A 1101 -23.58 -39.91 4.91
N VAL A 1102 -22.73 -40.80 5.43
CA VAL A 1102 -22.19 -40.74 6.79
C VAL A 1102 -20.66 -40.83 6.71
N LYS A 1103 -19.96 -39.87 7.30
CA LYS A 1103 -18.49 -39.76 7.29
C LYS A 1103 -17.95 -39.75 8.71
N SER A 1104 -16.99 -40.63 8.99
CA SER A 1104 -16.23 -40.62 10.25
C SER A 1104 -15.03 -39.69 10.10
N VAL A 1105 -14.89 -38.73 11.01
CA VAL A 1105 -13.94 -37.62 10.89
C VAL A 1105 -13.15 -37.48 12.19
N THR A 1106 -11.83 -37.48 12.07
CA THR A 1106 -10.92 -37.21 13.19
C THR A 1106 -10.41 -35.77 13.10
N VAL A 1107 -10.60 -35.01 14.17
CA VAL A 1107 -10.19 -33.62 14.35
C VAL A 1107 -8.96 -33.57 15.25
N SER A 1108 -7.89 -32.92 14.79
CA SER A 1108 -6.62 -32.80 15.51
C SER A 1108 -5.99 -31.41 15.32
N ASN A 1109 -4.93 -31.11 16.08
CA ASN A 1109 -4.17 -29.85 16.00
C ASN A 1109 -5.04 -28.58 16.05
N VAL A 1110 -6.03 -28.56 16.95
CA VAL A 1110 -6.93 -27.42 17.10
C VAL A 1110 -6.18 -26.28 17.80
N SER A 1111 -6.03 -25.14 17.12
CA SER A 1111 -5.47 -23.91 17.67
C SER A 1111 -6.49 -22.78 17.57
N VAL A 1112 -6.76 -22.11 18.68
CA VAL A 1112 -7.73 -21.02 18.76
C VAL A 1112 -6.98 -19.70 18.92
N ASP A 1113 -7.37 -18.69 18.15
CA ASP A 1113 -6.89 -17.33 18.30
C ASP A 1113 -8.06 -16.34 18.48
N ASP A 1114 -7.76 -15.05 18.55
CA ASP A 1114 -8.78 -14.00 18.73
C ASP A 1114 -9.75 -13.92 17.54
N LYS A 1115 -9.34 -14.37 16.34
CA LYS A 1115 -10.08 -14.26 15.08
C LYS A 1115 -10.88 -15.52 14.72
N GLY A 1116 -10.44 -16.70 15.14
CA GLY A 1116 -10.98 -17.97 14.67
C GLY A 1116 -10.36 -19.21 15.30
N VAL A 1117 -10.48 -20.33 14.58
CA VAL A 1117 -9.94 -21.65 14.96
C VAL A 1117 -9.32 -22.32 13.74
N CYS A 1118 -8.07 -22.75 13.85
CA CYS A 1118 -7.43 -23.63 12.88
C CYS A 1118 -7.48 -25.08 13.37
N TYR A 1119 -7.71 -26.02 12.47
CA TYR A 1119 -7.87 -27.43 12.79
C TYR A 1119 -7.42 -28.32 11.63
N THR A 1120 -7.09 -29.57 11.93
CA THR A 1120 -6.73 -30.59 10.94
C THR A 1120 -7.79 -31.69 10.96
N LEU A 1121 -8.32 -32.02 9.79
CA LEU A 1121 -9.30 -33.07 9.58
C LEU A 1121 -8.66 -34.29 8.94
N GLU A 1122 -9.13 -35.47 9.32
CA GLU A 1122 -8.83 -36.73 8.65
C GLU A 1122 -10.11 -37.54 8.46
N SER A 1123 -10.39 -37.94 7.22
CA SER A 1123 -11.56 -38.74 6.84
C SER A 1123 -11.18 -39.62 5.64
N ASP A 1124 -11.56 -40.90 5.66
CA ASP A 1124 -11.29 -41.86 4.57
C ASP A 1124 -9.82 -41.88 4.11
N GLY A 1125 -8.86 -41.79 5.04
CA GLY A 1125 -7.42 -41.78 4.76
C GLY A 1125 -6.88 -40.46 4.17
N HIS A 1126 -7.71 -39.44 3.99
CA HIS A 1126 -7.32 -38.12 3.52
C HIS A 1126 -7.19 -37.16 4.69
N ARG A 1127 -6.08 -36.43 4.77
CA ARG A 1127 -5.80 -35.46 5.83
C ARG A 1127 -5.60 -34.06 5.24
N TRP A 1128 -6.33 -33.07 5.75
CA TRP A 1128 -6.22 -31.68 5.31
C TRP A 1128 -6.39 -30.69 6.46
N LYS A 1129 -5.97 -29.44 6.24
CA LYS A 1129 -6.09 -28.34 7.21
C LYS A 1129 -7.27 -27.46 6.83
N ALA A 1130 -7.96 -26.98 7.84
CA ALA A 1130 -9.02 -25.99 7.70
C ALA A 1130 -8.94 -24.92 8.80
N GLU A 1131 -9.53 -23.77 8.53
CA GLU A 1131 -9.60 -22.62 9.41
C GLU A 1131 -11.02 -22.04 9.37
N ALA A 1132 -11.57 -21.72 10.54
CA ALA A 1132 -12.87 -21.10 10.69
C ALA A 1132 -12.72 -19.75 11.40
N ILE A 1133 -13.02 -18.67 10.70
CA ILE A 1133 -12.94 -17.29 11.20
C ILE A 1133 -14.34 -16.83 11.60
N ARG A 1134 -14.48 -16.33 12.82
CA ARG A 1134 -15.77 -15.80 13.31
C ARG A 1134 -15.96 -14.37 12.83
N LEU A 1135 -17.08 -14.14 12.15
CA LEU A 1135 -17.58 -12.82 11.76
C LEU A 1135 -18.75 -12.42 12.67
N GLN A 1136 -19.37 -11.26 12.42
CA GLN A 1136 -20.45 -10.76 13.29
C GLN A 1136 -21.66 -11.70 13.32
N ASN A 1137 -22.13 -12.15 12.15
CA ASN A 1137 -23.33 -12.99 12.01
C ASN A 1137 -23.07 -14.31 11.25
N SER A 1138 -21.82 -14.57 10.89
CA SER A 1138 -21.41 -15.68 10.04
C SER A 1138 -20.02 -16.19 10.44
N ALA A 1139 -19.62 -17.31 9.86
CA ALA A 1139 -18.29 -17.86 9.97
C ALA A 1139 -17.76 -18.13 8.57
N LEU A 1140 -16.56 -17.62 8.28
CA LEU A 1140 -15.84 -17.94 7.07
C LEU A 1140 -15.00 -19.20 7.32
N VAL A 1141 -15.26 -20.26 6.58
CA VAL A 1141 -14.52 -21.52 6.68
C VAL A 1141 -13.66 -21.73 5.43
N LEU A 1142 -12.39 -22.06 5.66
CA LEU A 1142 -11.31 -22.17 4.68
C LEU A 1142 -10.69 -23.57 4.79
N GLY A 1143 -10.48 -24.26 3.68
CA GLY A 1143 -9.85 -25.58 3.68
C GLY A 1143 -9.79 -26.18 2.28
N ALA A 1144 -10.55 -27.25 2.07
CA ALA A 1144 -10.81 -27.82 0.74
C ALA A 1144 -11.53 -26.81 -0.17
N GLY A 1145 -12.40 -25.98 0.42
CA GLY A 1145 -13.05 -24.85 -0.23
C GLY A 1145 -12.94 -23.55 0.55
N GLN A 1146 -13.74 -22.57 0.13
CA GLN A 1146 -13.95 -21.31 0.84
C GLN A 1146 -15.44 -21.02 0.83
N SER A 1147 -16.07 -21.12 2.01
CA SER A 1147 -17.50 -20.92 2.18
C SER A 1147 -17.79 -20.09 3.42
N GLU A 1148 -18.76 -19.19 3.31
CA GLU A 1148 -19.28 -18.44 4.44
C GLU A 1148 -20.62 -19.03 4.87
N TYR A 1149 -20.73 -19.37 6.16
CA TYR A 1149 -21.91 -19.97 6.75
C TYR A 1149 -22.49 -19.07 7.83
N ASN A 1150 -23.82 -18.94 7.88
CA ASN A 1150 -24.46 -18.14 8.91
C ASN A 1150 -24.28 -18.77 10.30
N LEU A 1151 -23.93 -17.97 11.29
CA LEU A 1151 -23.94 -18.34 12.71
C LEU A 1151 -25.36 -18.13 13.26
N SER A 1152 -26.37 -18.74 12.65
CA SER A 1152 -27.68 -18.84 13.27
C SER A 1152 -27.60 -19.83 14.43
N SER A 1153 -28.01 -19.38 15.63
CA SER A 1153 -28.25 -20.28 16.77
C SER A 1153 -29.20 -21.39 16.32
N PRO A 1154 -29.00 -22.66 16.74
CA PRO A 1154 -30.10 -23.62 16.72
C PRO A 1154 -31.29 -23.00 17.46
N ASP A 1155 -32.46 -23.12 16.86
CA ASP A 1155 -33.66 -22.35 17.14
C ASP A 1155 -33.91 -22.08 18.63
N SER A 1156 -34.07 -20.80 18.97
CA SER A 1156 -35.05 -20.46 20.00
C SER A 1156 -36.40 -20.82 19.38
N PHE A 1157 -37.17 -21.69 20.04
CA PHE A 1157 -38.54 -22.02 19.68
C PHE A 1157 -39.37 -20.73 19.53
N GLU A 1158 -39.47 -20.20 18.31
CA GLU A 1158 -40.56 -19.34 17.88
C GLU A 1158 -41.07 -19.89 16.55
N GLY A 1159 -42.27 -20.47 16.60
CA GLY A 1159 -42.97 -20.94 15.42
C GLY A 1159 -43.28 -19.78 14.49
N GLY A 1160 -42.70 -19.81 13.29
CA GLY A 1160 -43.01 -18.90 12.20
C GLY A 1160 -42.93 -19.64 10.89
N ASP A 1161 -44.08 -19.99 10.33
CA ASP A 1161 -44.23 -20.59 9.01
C ASP A 1161 -43.49 -19.79 7.93
N THR A 1162 -42.44 -20.37 7.36
CA THR A 1162 -42.02 -20.04 5.99
C THR A 1162 -41.80 -21.31 5.19
N ALA A 1163 -42.91 -21.87 4.72
CA ALA A 1163 -42.91 -22.81 3.61
C ALA A 1163 -42.62 -22.05 2.29
N THR A 1164 -41.42 -22.18 1.75
CA THR A 1164 -41.13 -21.82 0.34
C THR A 1164 -41.34 -23.05 -0.54
N GLY A 1165 -42.61 -23.31 -0.87
CA GLY A 1165 -43.01 -24.09 -2.04
C GLY A 1165 -43.36 -23.15 -3.19
N THR A 1166 -42.97 -23.53 -4.40
CA THR A 1166 -43.29 -22.92 -5.70
C THR A 1166 -44.61 -22.14 -5.74
N GLY A 1167 -44.55 -20.81 -5.82
CA GLY A 1167 -45.73 -19.95 -5.94
C GLY A 1167 -45.38 -18.57 -6.53
N MET A 1168 -46.22 -18.07 -7.43
CA MET A 1168 -46.05 -16.82 -8.18
C MET A 1168 -45.49 -15.66 -7.35
N ILE A 1169 -44.44 -15.01 -7.87
CA ILE A 1169 -43.74 -13.88 -7.26
C ILE A 1169 -44.74 -12.73 -7.00
N LYS A 1170 -45.06 -12.44 -5.73
CA LYS A 1170 -46.06 -11.43 -5.31
C LYS A 1170 -45.53 -9.98 -5.28
N SER A 1171 -44.22 -9.78 -5.46
CA SER A 1171 -43.58 -8.46 -5.41
C SER A 1171 -42.24 -8.42 -6.15
N SER A 1172 -41.87 -7.22 -6.61
CA SER A 1172 -40.56 -6.89 -7.15
C SER A 1172 -39.76 -6.09 -6.12
N HIS A 1173 -38.52 -6.53 -5.89
CA HIS A 1173 -37.60 -5.96 -4.90
C HIS A 1173 -36.36 -5.42 -5.60
N ALA A 1174 -35.68 -4.47 -4.96
CA ALA A 1174 -34.40 -3.95 -5.44
C ALA A 1174 -33.35 -5.07 -5.42
N PRO A 1175 -32.80 -5.49 -6.56
CA PRO A 1175 -31.86 -6.60 -6.61
C PRO A 1175 -30.50 -6.24 -5.99
N MET A 1176 -30.23 -4.94 -5.88
CA MET A 1176 -29.01 -4.37 -5.35
C MET A 1176 -29.31 -2.98 -4.76
N PRO A 1177 -28.44 -2.45 -3.89
CA PRO A 1177 -28.58 -1.07 -3.45
C PRO A 1177 -28.36 -0.09 -4.61
N GLY A 1178 -29.11 1.02 -4.64
CA GLY A 1178 -29.03 1.98 -5.74
C GLY A 1178 -29.99 3.16 -5.57
N ILE A 1179 -29.92 4.12 -6.50
CA ILE A 1179 -30.80 5.29 -6.52
C ILE A 1179 -31.87 5.08 -7.57
N ILE A 1180 -33.13 5.24 -7.21
CA ILE A 1180 -34.23 5.18 -8.18
C ILE A 1180 -34.17 6.42 -9.08
N GLU A 1181 -33.91 6.23 -10.37
CA GLU A 1181 -33.83 7.33 -11.32
C GLU A 1181 -35.21 7.68 -11.86
N LYS A 1182 -35.97 6.66 -12.27
CA LYS A 1182 -37.31 6.82 -12.83
C LYS A 1182 -38.21 5.70 -12.36
N VAL A 1183 -39.44 6.05 -12.00
CA VAL A 1183 -40.51 5.08 -11.80
C VAL A 1183 -41.35 5.10 -13.07
N LEU A 1184 -41.41 3.96 -13.77
CA LEU A 1184 -42.04 3.85 -15.10
C LEU A 1184 -43.52 3.47 -15.03
N VAL A 1185 -44.02 3.17 -13.83
CA VAL A 1185 -45.34 2.58 -13.60
C VAL A 1185 -46.04 3.19 -12.40
N LYS A 1186 -47.36 3.17 -12.42
CA LYS A 1186 -48.23 3.56 -11.31
C LYS A 1186 -49.08 2.38 -10.85
N ALA A 1187 -49.69 2.50 -9.67
CA ALA A 1187 -50.70 1.53 -9.24
C ALA A 1187 -51.81 1.43 -10.29
N GLY A 1188 -52.15 0.22 -10.71
CA GLY A 1188 -53.11 -0.09 -11.78
C GLY A 1188 -52.49 -0.41 -13.14
N ASP A 1189 -51.23 -0.01 -13.40
CA ASP A 1189 -50.58 -0.23 -14.69
C ASP A 1189 -50.18 -1.69 -14.92
N ARG A 1190 -50.03 -2.05 -16.19
CA ARG A 1190 -49.40 -3.30 -16.66
C ARG A 1190 -48.24 -2.93 -17.58
N SER A 1191 -47.01 -3.23 -17.15
CA SER A 1191 -45.79 -2.94 -17.91
C SER A 1191 -44.69 -3.92 -17.54
N ASP A 1192 -43.91 -4.32 -18.54
CA ASP A 1192 -42.73 -5.18 -18.33
C ASP A 1192 -41.58 -4.43 -17.67
N ALA A 1193 -41.49 -3.10 -17.85
CA ALA A 1193 -40.48 -2.26 -17.23
C ALA A 1193 -41.10 -1.46 -16.09
N LEU A 1194 -40.60 -1.67 -14.87
CA LEU A 1194 -41.19 -1.15 -13.64
C LEU A 1194 -40.48 0.14 -13.18
N VAL A 1195 -39.17 0.04 -12.97
CA VAL A 1195 -38.38 1.09 -12.34
C VAL A 1195 -37.00 1.10 -12.99
N VAL A 1196 -36.47 2.29 -13.27
CA VAL A 1196 -35.07 2.50 -13.65
C VAL A 1196 -34.32 2.93 -12.40
N MET A 1197 -33.30 2.15 -12.05
CA MET A 1197 -32.43 2.41 -10.92
C MET A 1197 -31.01 2.62 -11.42
N THR A 1198 -30.33 3.66 -10.94
CA THR A 1198 -28.91 3.85 -11.17
C THR A 1198 -28.13 3.28 -9.98
N ALA A 1199 -27.18 2.41 -10.26
CA ALA A 1199 -26.23 1.93 -9.26
C ALA A 1199 -24.85 1.83 -9.92
N MET A 1200 -23.80 2.30 -9.25
CA MET A 1200 -22.42 2.15 -9.73
C MET A 1200 -22.20 2.70 -11.16
N LYS A 1201 -22.83 3.85 -11.46
CA LYS A 1201 -22.84 4.55 -12.76
C LYS A 1201 -23.53 3.79 -13.92
N MET A 1202 -24.28 2.75 -13.62
CA MET A 1202 -25.04 1.96 -14.59
C MET A 1202 -26.54 2.06 -14.32
N GLU A 1203 -27.32 2.20 -15.38
CA GLU A 1203 -28.78 2.15 -15.32
C GLU A 1203 -29.25 0.69 -15.41
N TYR A 1204 -30.13 0.32 -14.49
CA TYR A 1204 -30.78 -0.99 -14.42
C TYR A 1204 -32.28 -0.80 -14.54
N ILE A 1205 -32.85 -1.41 -15.57
CA ILE A 1205 -34.30 -1.48 -15.73
C ILE A 1205 -34.78 -2.72 -14.97
N ILE A 1206 -35.45 -2.49 -13.84
CA ILE A 1206 -36.14 -3.54 -13.08
C ILE A 1206 -37.40 -3.92 -13.84
N ARG A 1207 -37.51 -5.21 -14.19
CA ARG A 1207 -38.61 -5.74 -14.99
C ARG A 1207 -39.54 -6.61 -14.18
N ALA A 1208 -40.80 -6.66 -14.59
CA ALA A 1208 -41.77 -7.58 -14.04
C ALA A 1208 -41.43 -9.02 -14.46
N PRO A 1209 -41.56 -10.01 -13.57
CA PRO A 1209 -41.31 -11.42 -13.91
C PRO A 1209 -42.39 -11.99 -14.85
N ALA A 1210 -43.56 -11.35 -14.93
CA ALA A 1210 -44.64 -11.65 -15.86
C ALA A 1210 -45.53 -10.39 -16.03
N ASN A 1211 -46.42 -10.39 -17.02
CA ASN A 1211 -47.36 -9.31 -17.28
C ASN A 1211 -48.46 -9.25 -16.20
N CYS A 1212 -48.15 -8.62 -15.06
CA CYS A 1212 -49.00 -8.55 -13.87
C CYS A 1212 -49.48 -7.11 -13.62
N LYS A 1213 -50.71 -6.95 -13.10
CA LYS A 1213 -51.25 -5.65 -12.69
C LYS A 1213 -50.57 -5.17 -11.40
N ILE A 1214 -50.13 -3.91 -11.37
CA ILE A 1214 -49.41 -3.35 -10.22
C ILE A 1214 -50.40 -2.92 -9.14
N ALA A 1215 -50.22 -3.40 -7.91
CA ALA A 1215 -51.05 -3.03 -6.77
C ALA A 1215 -50.56 -1.72 -6.12
N SER A 1216 -49.25 -1.60 -5.92
CA SER A 1216 -48.64 -0.40 -5.32
C SER A 1216 -47.17 -0.26 -5.70
N VAL A 1217 -46.69 0.97 -5.71
CA VAL A 1217 -45.28 1.32 -5.91
C VAL A 1217 -44.77 1.95 -4.63
N SER A 1218 -43.71 1.38 -4.06
CA SER A 1218 -43.15 1.74 -2.75
C SER A 1218 -41.88 2.59 -2.85
N CYS A 1219 -41.58 3.13 -4.03
CA CYS A 1219 -40.39 3.92 -4.29
C CYS A 1219 -40.68 5.18 -5.11
N THR A 1220 -39.83 6.20 -4.96
CA THR A 1220 -39.92 7.48 -5.68
C THR A 1220 -38.59 7.81 -6.37
N PRO A 1221 -38.59 8.56 -7.49
CA PRO A 1221 -37.36 9.08 -8.09
C PRO A 1221 -36.49 9.84 -7.07
N GLY A 1222 -35.17 9.67 -7.15
CA GLY A 1222 -34.17 10.18 -6.21
C GLY A 1222 -33.99 9.38 -4.93
N MET A 1223 -34.83 8.37 -4.66
CA MET A 1223 -34.76 7.58 -3.42
C MET A 1223 -33.60 6.57 -3.47
N ASN A 1224 -32.76 6.56 -2.42
CA ASN A 1224 -31.75 5.52 -2.22
C ASN A 1224 -32.40 4.29 -1.59
N VAL A 1225 -32.26 3.12 -2.22
CA VAL A 1225 -32.85 1.85 -1.80
C VAL A 1225 -31.75 0.85 -1.45
N ALA A 1226 -31.96 0.06 -0.39
CA ALA A 1226 -31.10 -1.06 -0.04
C ALA A 1226 -31.43 -2.31 -0.86
N LYS A 1227 -30.53 -3.30 -0.87
CA LYS A 1227 -30.80 -4.62 -1.44
C LYS A 1227 -32.04 -5.22 -0.80
N ASN A 1228 -32.89 -5.85 -1.61
CA ASN A 1228 -34.18 -6.45 -1.25
C ASN A 1228 -35.27 -5.46 -0.78
N ALA A 1229 -35.05 -4.14 -0.87
CA ALA A 1229 -36.10 -3.17 -0.60
C ALA A 1229 -37.29 -3.39 -1.55
N LEU A 1230 -38.51 -3.41 -1.01
CA LEU A 1230 -39.72 -3.56 -1.82
C LEU A 1230 -39.86 -2.36 -2.78
N LEU A 1231 -39.90 -2.60 -4.08
CA LEU A 1231 -40.09 -1.56 -5.09
C LEU A 1231 -41.53 -1.51 -5.58
N VAL A 1232 -42.07 -2.65 -6.00
CA VAL A 1232 -43.42 -2.74 -6.59
C VAL A 1232 -44.10 -3.99 -6.07
N LYS A 1233 -45.35 -3.88 -5.62
CA LYS A 1233 -46.19 -5.02 -5.24
C LYS A 1233 -47.16 -5.33 -6.36
N PHE A 1234 -47.31 -6.61 -6.72
CA PHE A 1234 -48.25 -7.03 -7.75
C PHE A 1234 -49.62 -7.32 -7.12
N ALA A 1235 -50.70 -7.11 -7.87
CA ALA A 1235 -52.04 -7.51 -7.46
C ALA A 1235 -52.14 -9.05 -7.49
N SER A 1236 -52.75 -9.64 -6.46
CA SER A 1236 -53.09 -11.07 -6.46
C SER A 1236 -54.12 -11.36 -7.56
N ALA A 1237 -53.96 -12.48 -8.26
CA ALA A 1237 -54.87 -12.92 -9.32
C ALA A 1237 -56.33 -13.14 -8.85
N ASP A 1238 -56.58 -13.14 -7.53
CA ASP A 1238 -57.91 -13.36 -6.95
C ASP A 1238 -58.80 -12.10 -6.87
N ALA A 1239 -58.33 -10.93 -7.30
CA ALA A 1239 -59.12 -9.70 -7.24
C ALA A 1239 -60.12 -9.53 -8.41
N ASP A 1240 -59.95 -10.26 -9.53
CA ASP A 1240 -60.85 -10.17 -10.70
C ASP A 1240 -61.98 -11.23 -10.67
N GLN A 1241 -62.13 -12.01 -9.58
CA GLN A 1241 -63.24 -12.99 -9.42
C GLN A 1241 -64.34 -12.57 -8.43
N VAL A 1242 -64.28 -11.38 -7.84
CA VAL A 1242 -65.30 -10.92 -6.87
C VAL A 1242 -66.40 -10.07 -7.53
N GLU A 1243 -66.18 -9.50 -8.72
CA GLU A 1243 -67.22 -8.72 -9.44
C GLU A 1243 -68.11 -9.54 -10.39
N SER A 1244 -67.84 -10.83 -10.63
CA SER A 1244 -68.70 -11.68 -11.47
C SER A 1244 -69.71 -12.55 -10.70
N LYS A 1245 -69.76 -12.44 -9.36
CA LYS A 1245 -70.72 -13.17 -8.50
C LYS A 1245 -71.85 -12.31 -7.90
N ALA A 1246 -72.00 -11.06 -8.35
CA ALA A 1246 -73.13 -10.20 -7.96
C ALA A 1246 -74.26 -10.12 -9.01
N THR A 1247 -74.17 -10.88 -10.11
CA THR A 1247 -75.27 -11.10 -11.07
C THR A 1247 -75.32 -12.56 -11.52
N ALA A 1248 -75.81 -13.42 -10.64
CA ALA A 1248 -76.45 -14.70 -10.95
C ALA A 1248 -77.34 -15.11 -9.76
#